data_AF-A0A7Y0L594-F1
#
_entry.id   AF-A0A7Y0L594-F1
#
_cell.length_a   1.000
_cell.length_b   1.000
_cell.length_c   1.000
_cell.angle_alpha   90.00
_cell.angle_beta   90.00
_cell.angle_gamma   90.00
#
_symmetry.space_group_name_H-M   'P 1'
#
loop_
_entity.id
_entity.type
_entity.pdbx_description
1 polymer ?
#
loop_
_entity_poly.entity_id
_entity_poly.type
_entity_poly.pdbx_seq_one_letter_code
_entity_poly.pdbx_strand_id
1 'polypeptide(L)'
;MARISVKTTVIAILAAAGIVAPQSGLMTRAAGRILTVPRHALQRVVQPRAAAASDVTTPLQSAWLKLINQPSLSHSQVSAYAVDLNTHQVLAAINPNTRLTPGSVTKLFTSAAALETLGGQYRYTTRVMIPSTPSGTPGPIYLDGGGDPWLEANGHADLEALAKQVASQVPDATKVIGVGQSFSGPGYGIGWPLGMLPQNYAAATSGLMAERSEVAVYVLGGLTPGAAPTVSYKFNGPAQDPNYFTVDNHATTTEPGSATTIKVTRLLGTNTLKIIGHIAAKSTAGPFVLSVGNPAQFAAALFESALTQDGVHFSQPATSARNAPAGLTTIARHVSKPLAHLLQLQNQFSINQMAENLYRAAGHNGSLSSAAETVTALDHNAQIPAGNVQVDGSGLSPLDQMSARDVVQLLSYASRQPWFSTFQSSLMQLNNPHGCGFLCPPTWRFPMPTGTGLWVKTGNLANQWNIAGYARTQNGHLVAFAILDDGTPTSANDGSNSPIFQMMGDVVDWPRPAVTNGSTRAFAGGILPNAVRPIVAALPNLNGATMSLAVVNVRTGQLLYQQNGQVLTRAGLAPRVVLAAGSLAHLGSTIPGVRLIAHGAIQQGVLNGDLVIESQDANLTALQIKRLANQVKEARIIAVNGPIEYESARPSSASIDARRFPPSLPWNAIGHGWAAPRSSLSFNLDQAQLTVTAGRVGDPAMVQLDPSYPMIHLSSRVTTVGSNNVPAIRMYPNFTTGSMVISGTVPAGYWGRVAVSLPHPGLYAALALQNQLTSDGIQIHGTPQATTGAASGALVGSSPATSVTQLVHQSLTVPSMLPSEMLLTALGKNASVAITPLTQGLATDVKDWTGAGLENYLTADGLGHVLTVEFHRPADRPMVTWLSHHVWIGKAPEQEEMLAYVHGPGNTVYGVAALISGLPWNGRLSPQAFFIPDP
;
A
#
# COMPACT_ATOMS: atom_id res chain seq x y z
N MET A 1 25.12 -4.70 -50.71
CA MET A 1 24.55 -4.96 -52.06
C MET A 1 23.90 -6.34 -52.06
N ALA A 2 22.76 -6.50 -52.74
CA ALA A 2 21.94 -7.71 -52.99
C ALA A 2 21.36 -8.41 -51.73
N ARG A 3 20.06 -8.38 -51.37
CA ARG A 3 18.76 -8.64 -52.05
C ARG A 3 18.63 -10.03 -52.70
N ILE A 4 17.53 -10.71 -52.33
CA ILE A 4 16.72 -11.78 -52.99
C ILE A 4 16.39 -12.85 -51.91
N SER A 5 15.21 -13.45 -51.74
CA SER A 5 13.81 -13.20 -52.11
C SER A 5 12.97 -14.25 -51.36
N VAL A 6 11.72 -13.89 -51.05
CA VAL A 6 10.64 -14.70 -50.46
C VAL A 6 10.32 -15.95 -51.30
N LYS A 7 9.93 -17.07 -50.64
CA LYS A 7 8.89 -17.98 -51.13
C LYS A 7 8.15 -18.68 -49.97
N THR A 8 6.87 -18.34 -49.89
CA THR A 8 5.80 -18.99 -49.13
C THR A 8 5.47 -20.37 -49.73
N THR A 9 5.16 -21.38 -48.93
CA THR A 9 4.37 -22.54 -49.38
C THR A 9 3.49 -23.04 -48.23
N VAL A 10 2.19 -23.03 -48.51
CA VAL A 10 1.08 -23.59 -47.73
C VAL A 10 0.93 -25.05 -48.14
N ILE A 11 0.79 -25.98 -47.19
CA ILE A 11 0.17 -27.29 -47.43
C ILE A 11 -0.77 -27.60 -46.28
N ALA A 12 -2.04 -27.77 -46.61
CA ALA A 12 -3.07 -28.41 -45.81
C ALA A 12 -3.43 -29.74 -46.49
N ILE A 13 -3.51 -30.84 -45.73
CA ILE A 13 -4.20 -32.07 -46.13
C ILE A 13 -4.96 -32.63 -44.92
N LEU A 14 -6.23 -32.96 -45.17
CA LEU A 14 -7.22 -33.54 -44.27
C LEU A 14 -7.31 -35.07 -44.41
N ALA A 15 -7.80 -35.69 -43.33
CA ALA A 15 -8.60 -36.93 -43.21
C ALA A 15 -7.90 -38.30 -43.25
N ALA A 16 -8.11 -39.11 -42.20
CA ALA A 16 -9.07 -40.23 -42.19
C ALA A 16 -9.11 -40.96 -40.82
N ALA A 17 -10.27 -41.56 -40.54
CA ALA A 17 -10.71 -42.13 -39.27
C ALA A 17 -10.19 -43.55 -38.99
N GLY A 18 -10.24 -43.96 -37.70
CA GLY A 18 -10.04 -45.35 -37.27
C GLY A 18 -10.55 -45.57 -35.84
N ILE A 19 -11.63 -46.33 -35.73
CA ILE A 19 -12.37 -46.73 -34.53
C ILE A 19 -11.67 -47.90 -33.83
N VAL A 20 -11.51 -47.87 -32.49
CA VAL A 20 -11.54 -49.06 -31.60
C VAL A 20 -12.00 -48.65 -30.19
N ALA A 21 -13.02 -49.32 -29.66
CA ALA A 21 -13.42 -49.34 -28.24
C ALA A 21 -12.84 -50.58 -27.53
N PRO A 22 -12.73 -50.60 -26.18
CA PRO A 22 -13.81 -51.16 -25.34
C PRO A 22 -14.09 -50.34 -24.04
N GLN A 23 -15.34 -50.20 -23.58
CA GLN A 23 -16.01 -50.94 -22.48
C GLN A 23 -15.08 -51.31 -21.30
N SER A 24 -15.40 -51.10 -20.01
CA SER A 24 -16.55 -50.60 -19.26
C SER A 24 -16.13 -50.49 -17.77
N GLY A 25 -16.76 -49.62 -16.97
CA GLY A 25 -16.56 -49.57 -15.51
C GLY A 25 -17.11 -48.31 -14.83
N LEU A 26 -18.32 -48.41 -14.30
CA LEU A 26 -19.10 -47.36 -13.65
C LEU A 26 -18.44 -46.79 -12.37
N MET A 27 -18.63 -45.50 -12.10
CA MET A 27 -19.27 -45.00 -10.87
C MET A 27 -19.69 -43.51 -11.02
N THR A 28 -20.96 -43.27 -10.72
CA THR A 28 -21.77 -42.05 -10.85
C THR A 28 -21.43 -40.95 -9.85
N ARG A 29 -21.25 -39.71 -10.33
CA ARG A 29 -21.57 -38.47 -9.58
C ARG A 29 -22.18 -37.43 -10.52
N ALA A 30 -23.31 -36.87 -10.09
CA ALA A 30 -24.13 -35.92 -10.83
C ALA A 30 -23.40 -34.59 -11.07
N ALA A 31 -23.29 -34.19 -12.33
CA ALA A 31 -22.86 -32.87 -12.77
C ALA A 31 -24.05 -32.12 -13.38
N GLY A 32 -24.19 -30.86 -12.99
CA GLY A 32 -25.22 -29.94 -13.48
C GLY A 32 -25.16 -29.74 -14.99
N ARG A 33 -26.35 -29.55 -15.57
CA ARG A 33 -26.58 -29.30 -17.00
C ARG A 33 -25.74 -28.11 -17.50
N ILE A 34 -24.78 -28.40 -18.37
CA ILE A 34 -24.22 -27.41 -19.31
C ILE A 34 -25.24 -27.25 -20.43
N LEU A 35 -25.93 -26.11 -20.46
CA LEU A 35 -26.73 -25.67 -21.61
C LEU A 35 -25.77 -25.20 -22.71
N THR A 36 -25.59 -26.04 -23.73
CA THR A 36 -24.95 -25.66 -24.99
C THR A 36 -25.88 -24.73 -25.77
N VAL A 37 -25.50 -23.45 -25.89
CA VAL A 37 -26.17 -22.49 -26.77
C VAL A 37 -25.60 -22.64 -28.19
N PRO A 38 -26.41 -22.74 -29.25
CA PRO A 38 -25.92 -22.92 -30.61
C PRO A 38 -25.18 -21.68 -31.12
N ARG A 39 -23.94 -21.88 -31.57
CA ARG A 39 -23.19 -20.94 -32.40
C ARG A 39 -23.90 -20.81 -33.76
N HIS A 40 -24.79 -19.85 -33.96
CA HIS A 40 -25.07 -19.24 -35.27
C HIS A 40 -25.99 -18.01 -35.11
N ALA A 41 -25.38 -16.85 -34.85
CA ALA A 41 -25.88 -15.52 -35.26
C ALA A 41 -24.81 -14.47 -34.93
N LEU A 42 -23.67 -14.51 -35.64
CA LEU A 42 -22.74 -13.37 -35.66
C LEU A 42 -23.41 -12.25 -36.48
N GLN A 43 -24.22 -11.42 -35.82
CA GLN A 43 -24.46 -10.08 -36.34
C GLN A 43 -23.10 -9.37 -36.37
N ARG A 44 -22.68 -8.90 -37.56
CA ARG A 44 -21.55 -7.99 -37.71
C ARG A 44 -21.87 -6.73 -36.91
N VAL A 45 -21.43 -6.68 -35.66
CA VAL A 45 -21.30 -5.44 -34.92
C VAL A 45 -20.15 -4.70 -35.57
N VAL A 46 -20.48 -3.62 -36.26
CA VAL A 46 -19.54 -2.66 -36.81
C VAL A 46 -18.63 -2.21 -35.65
N GLN A 47 -17.36 -2.60 -35.69
CA GLN A 47 -16.37 -1.97 -34.82
C GLN A 47 -16.44 -0.46 -35.08
N PRO A 48 -16.55 0.41 -34.05
CA PRO A 48 -16.24 1.80 -34.25
C PRO A 48 -14.77 1.83 -34.66
N ARG A 49 -14.54 2.08 -35.95
CA ARG A 49 -13.24 2.50 -36.45
C ARG A 49 -12.77 3.59 -35.48
N ALA A 50 -11.57 3.45 -34.91
CA ALA A 50 -10.94 4.51 -34.15
C ALA A 50 -10.99 5.77 -35.02
N ALA A 51 -11.98 6.63 -34.77
CA ALA A 51 -12.12 7.87 -35.49
C ALA A 51 -10.87 8.65 -35.10
N ALA A 52 -10.00 8.90 -36.09
CA ALA A 52 -9.11 10.04 -36.00
C ALA A 52 -9.96 11.21 -35.51
N ALA A 53 -9.53 11.87 -34.43
CA ALA A 53 -10.23 12.99 -33.83
C ALA A 53 -10.69 13.94 -34.94
N SER A 54 -11.98 13.93 -35.23
CA SER A 54 -12.56 14.90 -36.15
C SER A 54 -12.39 16.27 -35.50
N ASP A 55 -11.83 17.22 -36.24
CA ASP A 55 -11.52 18.62 -35.88
C ASP A 55 -12.73 19.49 -35.43
N VAL A 56 -13.79 18.88 -34.89
CA VAL A 56 -14.90 19.58 -34.26
C VAL A 56 -14.73 19.47 -32.74
N THR A 57 -14.10 20.49 -32.15
CA THR A 57 -14.06 20.70 -30.70
C THR A 57 -15.49 20.93 -30.20
N THR A 58 -16.03 20.00 -29.41
CA THR A 58 -17.33 20.19 -28.78
C THR A 58 -17.28 21.34 -27.75
N PRO A 59 -18.42 21.95 -27.39
CA PRO A 59 -18.47 22.93 -26.28
C PRO A 59 -17.92 22.38 -24.96
N LEU A 60 -18.14 21.09 -24.67
CA LEU A 60 -17.64 20.44 -23.47
C LEU A 60 -16.11 20.27 -23.49
N GLN A 61 -15.54 19.86 -24.62
CA GLN A 61 -14.09 19.77 -24.81
C GLN A 61 -13.40 21.11 -24.54
N SER A 62 -13.92 22.19 -25.12
CA SER A 62 -13.36 23.54 -24.93
C SER A 62 -13.45 24.02 -23.48
N ALA A 63 -14.54 23.71 -22.79
CA ALA A 63 -14.71 24.05 -21.37
C ALA A 63 -13.71 23.31 -20.48
N TRP A 64 -13.56 21.99 -20.68
CA TRP A 64 -12.60 21.19 -19.94
C TRP A 64 -11.15 21.63 -20.20
N LEU A 65 -10.78 21.92 -21.46
CA LEU A 65 -9.45 22.47 -21.80
C LEU A 65 -9.16 23.79 -21.06
N LYS A 66 -10.16 24.64 -20.86
CA LYS A 66 -10.00 25.89 -20.09
C LYS A 66 -9.76 25.61 -18.60
N LEU A 67 -10.48 24.65 -18.02
CA LEU A 67 -10.39 24.30 -16.60
C LEU A 67 -9.04 23.66 -16.25
N ILE A 68 -8.53 22.73 -17.07
CA ILE A 68 -7.25 22.07 -16.81
C ILE A 68 -6.02 22.99 -16.93
N ASN A 69 -6.18 24.14 -17.58
CA ASN A 69 -5.12 25.15 -17.72
C ASN A 69 -5.12 26.20 -16.60
N GLN A 70 -5.94 26.04 -15.57
CA GLN A 70 -5.94 26.94 -14.42
C GLN A 70 -4.70 26.74 -13.55
N PRO A 71 -4.20 27.80 -12.87
CA PRO A 71 -3.02 27.70 -11.99
C PRO A 71 -3.15 26.65 -10.88
N SER A 72 -4.35 26.34 -10.41
CA SER A 72 -4.58 25.31 -9.39
C SER A 72 -4.26 23.88 -9.85
N LEU A 73 -4.21 23.63 -11.16
CA LEU A 73 -3.87 22.34 -11.76
C LEU A 73 -2.50 22.35 -12.46
N SER A 74 -1.67 23.38 -12.28
CA SER A 74 -0.40 23.53 -13.00
C SER A 74 0.62 22.41 -12.71
N HIS A 75 0.46 21.72 -11.58
CA HIS A 75 1.29 20.61 -11.14
C HIS A 75 0.61 19.25 -11.29
N SER A 76 -0.59 19.20 -11.84
CA SER A 76 -1.43 18.00 -11.86
C SER A 76 -1.48 17.35 -13.23
N GLN A 77 -1.62 16.03 -13.24
CA GLN A 77 -1.98 15.25 -14.40
C GLN A 77 -3.48 15.04 -14.42
N VAL A 78 -4.13 15.31 -15.55
CA VAL A 78 -5.57 15.09 -15.73
C VAL A 78 -5.81 14.10 -16.88
N SER A 79 -6.57 13.06 -16.58
CA SER A 79 -7.13 12.09 -17.53
C SER A 79 -8.65 12.19 -17.43
N ALA A 80 -9.33 12.63 -18.49
CA ALA A 80 -10.77 12.83 -18.48
C ALA A 80 -11.44 12.38 -19.79
N TYR A 81 -12.63 11.80 -19.68
CA TYR A 81 -13.38 11.30 -20.83
C TYR A 81 -14.88 11.33 -20.55
N ALA A 82 -15.68 11.75 -21.53
CA ALA A 82 -17.15 11.77 -21.45
C ALA A 82 -17.77 11.29 -22.78
N VAL A 83 -18.74 10.38 -22.69
CA VAL A 83 -19.41 9.76 -23.83
C VAL A 83 -20.92 9.75 -23.60
N ASP A 84 -21.67 10.25 -24.59
CA ASP A 84 -23.12 10.11 -24.64
C ASP A 84 -23.48 8.66 -25.00
N LEU A 85 -24.14 7.96 -24.09
CA LEU A 85 -24.49 6.54 -24.27
C LEU A 85 -25.67 6.34 -25.21
N ASN A 86 -26.48 7.37 -25.46
CA ASN A 86 -27.60 7.33 -26.40
C ASN A 86 -27.12 7.47 -27.85
N THR A 87 -26.15 8.34 -28.10
CA THR A 87 -25.65 8.63 -29.46
C THR A 87 -24.29 7.99 -29.76
N HIS A 88 -23.60 7.47 -28.74
CA HIS A 88 -22.21 7.02 -28.79
C HIS A 88 -21.20 8.10 -29.17
N GLN A 89 -21.60 9.38 -29.08
CA GLN A 89 -20.72 10.51 -29.36
C GLN A 89 -19.75 10.75 -28.20
N VAL A 90 -18.47 10.92 -28.53
CA VAL A 90 -17.48 11.46 -27.57
C VAL A 90 -17.76 12.94 -27.36
N LEU A 91 -18.09 13.31 -26.13
CA LEU A 91 -18.39 14.67 -25.75
C LEU A 91 -17.13 15.42 -25.32
N ALA A 92 -16.19 14.78 -24.62
CA ALA A 92 -14.89 15.37 -24.29
C ALA A 92 -13.85 14.28 -24.01
N ALA A 93 -12.58 14.60 -24.28
CA ALA A 93 -11.42 13.75 -24.10
C ALA A 93 -10.17 14.60 -23.78
N ILE A 94 -9.62 14.43 -22.59
CA ILE A 94 -8.36 15.03 -22.12
C ILE A 94 -7.45 13.88 -21.71
N ASN A 95 -6.38 13.64 -22.46
CA ASN A 95 -5.44 12.53 -22.23
C ASN A 95 -6.14 11.22 -21.83
N PRO A 96 -7.19 10.77 -22.55
CA PRO A 96 -8.16 9.81 -22.02
C PRO A 96 -7.56 8.41 -21.77
N ASN A 97 -6.36 8.14 -22.32
CA ASN A 97 -5.64 6.87 -22.15
C ASN A 97 -4.54 6.96 -21.08
N THR A 98 -4.24 8.15 -20.55
CA THR A 98 -3.27 8.31 -19.47
C THR A 98 -3.83 7.65 -18.23
N ARG A 99 -3.07 6.70 -17.67
CA ARG A 99 -3.41 5.98 -16.46
C ARG A 99 -2.92 6.75 -15.25
N LEU A 100 -3.81 6.94 -14.31
CA LEU A 100 -3.56 7.60 -13.05
C LEU A 100 -4.06 6.70 -11.92
N THR A 101 -3.69 7.05 -10.68
CA THR A 101 -4.22 6.36 -9.51
C THR A 101 -5.69 6.75 -9.34
N PRO A 102 -6.65 5.81 -9.44
CA PRO A 102 -8.08 6.11 -9.45
C PRO A 102 -8.65 6.43 -8.06
N GLY A 103 -7.94 6.07 -6.98
CA GLY A 103 -8.50 6.08 -5.63
C GLY A 103 -9.78 5.23 -5.58
N SER A 104 -10.75 5.64 -4.77
CA SER A 104 -12.04 4.92 -4.64
C SER A 104 -12.91 4.81 -5.90
N VAL A 105 -12.52 5.38 -7.05
CA VAL A 105 -13.12 5.04 -8.36
C VAL A 105 -12.91 3.55 -8.69
N THR A 106 -11.86 2.90 -8.18
CA THR A 106 -11.63 1.44 -8.24
C THR A 106 -12.87 0.65 -7.82
N LYS A 107 -13.64 1.13 -6.83
CA LYS A 107 -14.83 0.44 -6.33
C LYS A 107 -15.92 0.23 -7.39
N LEU A 108 -15.90 0.97 -8.49
CA LEU A 108 -16.80 0.73 -9.63
C LEU A 108 -16.53 -0.65 -10.26
N PHE A 109 -15.26 -1.01 -10.44
CA PHE A 109 -14.85 -2.32 -10.98
C PHE A 109 -15.21 -3.43 -9.99
N THR A 110 -14.90 -3.23 -8.70
CA THR A 110 -15.27 -4.16 -7.62
C THR A 110 -16.79 -4.39 -7.55
N SER A 111 -17.58 -3.32 -7.66
CA SER A 111 -19.05 -3.41 -7.62
C SER A 111 -19.61 -4.15 -8.84
N ALA A 112 -19.08 -3.88 -10.03
CA ALA A 112 -19.47 -4.57 -11.26
C ALA A 112 -19.10 -6.06 -11.20
N ALA A 113 -17.88 -6.39 -10.77
CA ALA A 113 -17.43 -7.76 -10.59
C ALA A 113 -18.29 -8.54 -9.59
N ALA A 114 -18.64 -7.93 -8.45
CA ALA A 114 -19.53 -8.55 -7.46
C ALA A 114 -20.96 -8.76 -8.00
N LEU A 115 -21.50 -7.81 -8.75
CA LEU A 115 -22.84 -7.95 -9.37
C LEU A 115 -22.86 -9.00 -10.47
N GLU A 116 -21.80 -9.09 -11.28
CA GLU A 116 -21.69 -10.08 -12.36
C GLU A 116 -21.53 -11.50 -11.82
N THR A 117 -20.85 -11.68 -10.68
CA THR A 117 -20.58 -13.00 -10.07
C THR A 117 -21.64 -13.47 -9.08
N LEU A 118 -22.10 -12.59 -8.18
CA LEU A 118 -23.00 -12.96 -7.08
C LEU A 118 -24.45 -12.56 -7.35
N GLY A 119 -24.66 -11.46 -8.07
CA GLY A 119 -25.97 -10.85 -8.30
C GLY A 119 -26.49 -10.02 -7.12
N GLY A 120 -27.31 -9.02 -7.40
CA GLY A 120 -27.77 -8.03 -6.39
C GLY A 120 -28.60 -8.58 -5.23
N GLN A 121 -29.15 -9.80 -5.35
CA GLN A 121 -29.94 -10.46 -4.30
C GLN A 121 -29.13 -11.43 -3.42
N TYR A 122 -27.83 -11.57 -3.69
CA TYR A 122 -26.95 -12.39 -2.86
C TYR A 122 -26.95 -11.93 -1.40
N ARG A 123 -26.86 -12.89 -0.47
CA ARG A 123 -26.82 -12.65 0.98
C ARG A 123 -25.74 -13.50 1.61
N TYR A 124 -25.02 -12.91 2.56
CA TYR A 124 -24.04 -13.61 3.39
C TYR A 124 -24.74 -14.32 4.54
N THR A 125 -24.06 -15.32 5.12
CA THR A 125 -24.57 -16.07 6.28
C THR A 125 -23.50 -16.21 7.34
N THR A 126 -23.73 -15.59 8.48
CA THR A 126 -22.93 -15.76 9.71
C THR A 126 -23.51 -16.93 10.52
N ARG A 127 -22.66 -17.84 11.00
CA ARG A 127 -23.06 -19.07 11.69
C ARG A 127 -22.43 -19.14 13.06
N VAL A 128 -23.21 -19.59 14.05
CA VAL A 128 -22.69 -20.01 15.35
C VAL A 128 -22.69 -21.51 15.40
N MET A 129 -21.53 -22.09 15.72
CA MET A 129 -21.31 -23.53 15.70
C MET A 129 -20.67 -23.99 17.00
N ILE A 130 -21.00 -25.20 17.44
CA ILE A 130 -20.41 -25.84 18.63
C ILE A 130 -19.93 -27.26 18.28
N PRO A 131 -18.89 -27.78 18.96
CA PRO A 131 -18.55 -29.19 18.84
C PRO A 131 -19.67 -30.08 19.38
N SER A 132 -19.74 -31.32 18.90
CA SER A 132 -20.56 -32.34 19.55
C SER A 132 -19.86 -32.81 20.84
N THR A 133 -20.13 -32.16 21.98
CA THR A 133 -19.54 -32.55 23.28
C THR A 133 -20.45 -33.52 24.04
N PRO A 134 -19.88 -34.38 24.92
CA PRO A 134 -20.68 -35.13 25.89
C PRO A 134 -21.55 -34.19 26.73
N SER A 135 -22.79 -34.61 27.01
CA SER A 135 -23.77 -33.81 27.75
C SER A 135 -23.19 -33.26 29.06
N GLY A 136 -23.20 -31.93 29.21
CA GLY A 136 -22.77 -31.25 30.44
C GLY A 136 -21.34 -30.68 30.45
N THR A 137 -20.52 -30.92 29.42
CA THR A 137 -19.17 -30.31 29.33
C THR A 137 -19.19 -29.05 28.46
N PRO A 138 -18.88 -27.85 29.02
CA PRO A 138 -18.75 -26.63 28.24
C PRO A 138 -17.65 -26.74 27.18
N GLY A 139 -17.98 -26.44 25.93
CA GLY A 139 -17.05 -26.38 24.79
C GLY A 139 -16.85 -24.93 24.31
N PRO A 140 -15.97 -24.69 23.32
CA PRO A 140 -15.88 -23.38 22.67
C PRO A 140 -17.07 -23.15 21.73
N ILE A 141 -17.47 -21.89 21.60
CA ILE A 141 -18.43 -21.43 20.60
C ILE A 141 -17.64 -20.89 19.41
N TYR A 142 -17.93 -21.36 18.19
CA TYR A 142 -17.32 -20.85 16.96
C TYR A 142 -18.27 -19.89 16.26
N LEU A 143 -17.84 -18.65 16.04
CA LEU A 143 -18.55 -17.65 15.24
C LEU A 143 -17.91 -17.59 13.85
N ASP A 144 -18.55 -18.12 12.82
CA ASP A 144 -18.07 -18.06 11.43
C ASP A 144 -18.80 -16.96 10.67
N GLY A 145 -18.06 -15.95 10.20
CA GLY A 145 -18.64 -14.75 9.59
C GLY A 145 -19.15 -14.91 8.16
N GLY A 146 -18.80 -15.99 7.46
CA GLY A 146 -19.30 -16.25 6.11
C GLY A 146 -18.93 -15.21 5.04
N GLY A 147 -18.09 -14.22 5.35
CA GLY A 147 -17.68 -13.14 4.45
C GLY A 147 -18.57 -11.89 4.50
N ASP A 148 -19.49 -11.78 5.46
CA ASP A 148 -20.37 -10.60 5.58
C ASP A 148 -19.55 -9.30 5.77
N PRO A 149 -19.66 -8.32 4.86
CA PRO A 149 -18.92 -7.06 4.96
C PRO A 149 -19.53 -6.05 5.94
N TRP A 150 -20.72 -6.33 6.50
CA TRP A 150 -21.47 -5.37 7.31
C TRP A 150 -22.23 -6.06 8.46
N LEU A 151 -21.50 -6.77 9.32
CA LEU A 151 -22.07 -7.30 10.55
C LEU A 151 -22.06 -6.22 11.64
N GLU A 152 -23.24 -5.81 12.08
CA GLU A 152 -23.38 -4.80 13.13
C GLU A 152 -23.43 -5.49 14.50
N ALA A 153 -22.59 -5.05 15.42
CA ALA A 153 -22.67 -5.51 16.79
C ALA A 153 -23.90 -4.90 17.45
N ASN A 154 -24.17 -3.60 17.23
CA ASN A 154 -25.35 -2.99 17.81
C ASN A 154 -26.01 -1.85 17.00
N GLY A 155 -27.18 -1.42 17.45
CA GLY A 155 -28.03 -0.41 16.79
C GLY A 155 -28.97 -0.97 15.73
N HIS A 156 -28.61 -2.10 15.10
CA HIS A 156 -29.44 -2.86 14.15
C HIS A 156 -29.53 -4.38 14.42
N ALA A 157 -28.99 -4.83 15.57
CA ALA A 157 -29.24 -6.11 16.25
C ALA A 157 -28.62 -7.42 15.69
N ASP A 158 -27.63 -7.41 14.79
CA ASP A 158 -27.18 -8.69 14.19
C ASP A 158 -26.48 -9.61 15.20
N LEU A 159 -25.40 -9.16 15.86
CA LEU A 159 -24.71 -9.99 16.87
C LEU A 159 -25.56 -10.22 18.12
N GLU A 160 -26.30 -9.21 18.59
CA GLU A 160 -27.19 -9.36 19.75
C GLU A 160 -28.34 -10.35 19.47
N ALA A 161 -29.00 -10.26 18.31
CA ALA A 161 -30.06 -11.21 17.96
C ALA A 161 -29.50 -12.62 17.77
N LEU A 162 -28.26 -12.73 17.29
CA LEU A 162 -27.56 -14.00 17.21
C LEU A 162 -27.19 -14.52 18.61
N ALA A 163 -26.82 -13.64 19.54
CA ALA A 163 -26.47 -13.99 20.92
C ALA A 163 -27.70 -14.52 21.67
N LYS A 164 -28.85 -13.84 21.55
CA LYS A 164 -30.13 -14.28 22.12
C LYS A 164 -30.55 -15.67 21.67
N GLN A 165 -30.36 -15.99 20.39
CA GLN A 165 -30.63 -17.34 19.86
C GLN A 165 -29.76 -18.40 20.53
N VAL A 166 -28.50 -18.07 20.82
CA VAL A 166 -27.52 -18.99 21.39
C VAL A 166 -27.65 -19.12 22.90
N ALA A 167 -27.87 -18.02 23.62
CA ALA A 167 -27.98 -18.00 25.08
C ALA A 167 -29.12 -18.91 25.59
N SER A 168 -30.19 -19.06 24.81
CA SER A 168 -31.28 -20.00 25.10
C SER A 168 -30.88 -21.49 25.07
N GLN A 169 -29.74 -21.81 24.46
CA GLN A 169 -29.26 -23.18 24.22
C GLN A 169 -27.93 -23.49 24.94
N VAL A 170 -27.14 -22.47 25.28
CA VAL A 170 -25.78 -22.62 25.81
C VAL A 170 -25.60 -21.70 27.02
N PRO A 171 -25.78 -22.19 28.26
CA PRO A 171 -25.59 -21.39 29.48
C PRO A 171 -24.11 -21.20 29.84
N ASP A 172 -23.25 -22.17 29.50
CA ASP A 172 -21.83 -22.17 29.83
C ASP A 172 -20.99 -22.54 28.60
N ALA A 173 -19.90 -21.80 28.38
CA ALA A 173 -18.94 -22.06 27.31
C ALA A 173 -17.50 -21.81 27.78
N THR A 174 -16.52 -22.37 27.07
CA THR A 174 -15.11 -22.10 27.40
C THR A 174 -14.69 -20.71 26.96
N LYS A 175 -14.97 -20.34 25.71
CA LYS A 175 -14.68 -19.06 25.06
C LYS A 175 -15.42 -18.95 23.73
N VAL A 176 -15.46 -17.76 23.15
CA VAL A 176 -15.79 -17.58 21.73
C VAL A 176 -14.52 -17.67 20.85
N ILE A 177 -14.61 -18.34 19.71
CA ILE A 177 -13.58 -18.41 18.68
C ILE A 177 -14.15 -17.83 17.38
N GLY A 178 -13.66 -16.66 16.98
CA GLY A 178 -13.99 -16.04 15.69
C GLY A 178 -13.30 -16.73 14.53
N VAL A 179 -14.05 -17.15 13.53
CA VAL A 179 -13.59 -17.90 12.35
C VAL A 179 -13.74 -17.06 11.08
N GLY A 180 -12.61 -16.71 10.46
CA GLY A 180 -12.55 -15.89 9.24
C GLY A 180 -12.36 -16.68 7.94
N GLN A 181 -12.86 -17.91 7.86
CA GLN A 181 -12.43 -18.91 6.88
C GLN A 181 -12.83 -18.63 5.42
N SER A 182 -13.85 -17.78 5.18
CA SER A 182 -14.31 -17.44 3.83
C SER A 182 -13.24 -16.73 2.99
N PHE A 183 -12.27 -16.08 3.63
CA PHE A 183 -11.21 -15.36 2.92
C PHE A 183 -9.82 -15.92 3.22
N SER A 184 -8.95 -15.79 2.24
CA SER A 184 -7.58 -16.28 2.34
C SER A 184 -6.52 -15.21 2.12
N GLY A 185 -5.33 -15.48 2.66
CA GLY A 185 -4.22 -14.51 2.65
C GLY A 185 -4.32 -13.44 3.75
N PRO A 186 -3.51 -12.38 3.62
CA PRO A 186 -3.47 -11.27 4.57
C PRO A 186 -4.76 -10.44 4.52
N GLY A 187 -5.12 -9.77 5.63
CA GLY A 187 -6.30 -8.90 5.70
C GLY A 187 -6.11 -7.50 5.10
N TYR A 188 -4.89 -7.06 4.84
CA TYR A 188 -4.61 -5.77 4.20
C TYR A 188 -4.51 -5.91 2.67
N GLY A 189 -5.00 -4.92 1.92
CA GLY A 189 -4.88 -4.88 0.46
C GLY A 189 -3.43 -4.72 0.00
N ILE A 190 -3.07 -5.26 -1.16
CA ILE A 190 -1.71 -5.14 -1.71
C ILE A 190 -1.40 -3.66 -1.98
N GLY A 191 -0.23 -3.18 -1.60
CA GLY A 191 0.20 -1.80 -1.83
C GLY A 191 -0.18 -0.81 -0.72
N TRP A 192 -0.97 -1.21 0.29
CA TRP A 192 -1.43 -0.28 1.33
C TRP A 192 -0.25 0.27 2.17
N PRO A 193 -0.13 1.60 2.33
CA PRO A 193 0.93 2.22 3.13
C PRO A 193 0.82 1.88 4.63
N LEU A 194 1.95 1.55 5.28
CA LEU A 194 2.00 1.22 6.71
C LEU A 194 1.43 2.33 7.61
N GLY A 195 1.70 3.59 7.26
CA GLY A 195 1.23 4.76 8.03
C GLY A 195 -0.29 4.89 8.08
N MET A 196 -0.99 4.31 7.10
CA MET A 196 -2.45 4.31 7.05
C MET A 196 -3.08 3.20 7.88
N LEU A 197 -2.40 2.07 8.08
CA LEU A 197 -2.99 0.87 8.69
C LEU A 197 -3.61 1.07 10.08
N PRO A 198 -3.11 1.95 10.97
CA PRO A 198 -3.77 2.25 12.24
C PRO A 198 -5.12 2.97 12.10
N GLN A 199 -5.39 3.58 10.94
CA GLN A 199 -6.58 4.36 10.69
C GLN A 199 -7.76 3.49 10.26
N ASN A 200 -8.96 3.98 10.52
CA ASN A 200 -10.18 3.23 10.31
C ASN A 200 -10.44 2.84 8.84
N TYR A 201 -10.13 3.70 7.87
CA TYR A 201 -10.29 3.39 6.43
C TYR A 201 -9.26 2.37 5.91
N ALA A 202 -8.28 1.96 6.72
CA ALA A 202 -7.31 0.92 6.39
C ALA A 202 -7.39 -0.27 7.36
N ALA A 203 -8.53 -0.45 8.03
CA ALA A 203 -8.76 -1.63 8.87
C ALA A 203 -8.62 -2.92 8.06
N ALA A 204 -7.99 -3.92 8.68
CA ALA A 204 -7.80 -5.22 8.08
C ALA A 204 -9.15 -5.89 7.77
N THR A 205 -9.16 -6.69 6.71
CA THR A 205 -10.31 -7.49 6.29
C THR A 205 -10.20 -8.92 6.75
N SER A 206 -11.35 -9.57 6.89
CA SER A 206 -11.50 -10.94 7.39
C SER A 206 -12.84 -11.50 6.95
N GLY A 207 -12.94 -12.83 6.83
CA GLY A 207 -14.22 -13.50 6.61
C GLY A 207 -15.21 -13.33 7.76
N LEU A 208 -14.73 -12.87 8.92
CA LEU A 208 -15.51 -12.39 10.05
C LEU A 208 -15.00 -11.02 10.49
N MET A 209 -15.87 -10.03 10.42
CA MET A 209 -15.65 -8.68 10.94
C MET A 209 -16.96 -8.18 11.54
N ALA A 210 -16.87 -7.28 12.52
CA ALA A 210 -18.02 -6.57 13.07
C ALA A 210 -17.65 -5.10 13.27
N GLU A 211 -18.65 -4.21 13.26
CA GLU A 211 -18.46 -2.76 13.52
C GLU A 211 -17.36 -2.15 12.64
N ARG A 212 -17.32 -2.57 11.36
CA ARG A 212 -16.29 -2.17 10.38
C ARG A 212 -14.83 -2.41 10.81
N SER A 213 -14.61 -3.15 11.90
CA SER A 213 -13.28 -3.30 12.51
C SER A 213 -12.65 -1.96 12.92
N GLU A 214 -13.47 -1.02 13.42
CA GLU A 214 -13.04 0.29 13.89
C GLU A 214 -13.57 0.60 15.30
N VAL A 215 -12.82 1.40 16.07
CA VAL A 215 -13.24 1.89 17.40
C VAL A 215 -12.90 3.37 17.52
N ALA A 216 -13.84 4.17 18.03
CA ALA A 216 -13.61 5.57 18.34
C ALA A 216 -12.97 5.71 19.74
N VAL A 217 -11.81 6.36 19.79
CA VAL A 217 -11.02 6.57 21.01
C VAL A 217 -11.04 8.05 21.39
N TYR A 218 -11.20 8.34 22.68
CA TYR A 218 -11.11 9.68 23.25
C TYR A 218 -10.04 9.71 24.34
N VAL A 219 -9.29 10.82 24.40
CA VAL A 219 -8.31 11.08 25.45
C VAL A 219 -8.82 12.22 26.31
N LEU A 220 -8.98 11.97 27.60
CA LEU A 220 -9.53 12.90 28.57
C LEU A 220 -8.39 13.46 29.44
N GLY A 221 -8.21 14.77 29.43
CA GLY A 221 -7.24 15.44 30.29
C GLY A 221 -7.58 15.24 31.76
N GLY A 222 -6.55 15.07 32.58
CA GLY A 222 -6.71 14.93 34.03
C GLY A 222 -7.36 16.15 34.67
N LEU A 223 -7.76 16.02 35.94
CA LEU A 223 -8.39 17.11 36.68
C LEU A 223 -7.43 18.26 36.98
N THR A 224 -6.12 17.96 37.08
CA THR A 224 -5.05 18.92 37.37
C THR A 224 -3.87 18.72 36.41
N PRO A 225 -3.07 19.77 36.15
CA PRO A 225 -1.79 19.67 35.43
C PRO A 225 -0.88 18.60 36.03
N GLY A 226 -0.09 17.93 35.20
CA GLY A 226 0.79 16.83 35.59
C GLY A 226 0.11 15.47 35.77
N ALA A 227 -1.22 15.41 35.90
CA ALA A 227 -1.95 14.14 35.94
C ALA A 227 -1.86 13.40 34.59
N ALA A 228 -1.82 12.07 34.63
CA ALA A 228 -1.91 11.26 33.41
C ALA A 228 -3.32 11.39 32.80
N PRO A 229 -3.45 11.68 31.49
CA PRO A 229 -4.73 11.63 30.79
C PRO A 229 -5.34 10.22 30.84
N THR A 230 -6.66 10.11 30.81
CA THR A 230 -7.36 8.82 30.71
C THR A 230 -7.86 8.57 29.29
N VAL A 231 -8.14 7.31 28.97
CA VAL A 231 -8.61 6.87 27.65
C VAL A 231 -10.02 6.31 27.79
N SER A 232 -10.90 6.68 26.87
CA SER A 232 -12.23 6.08 26.77
C SER A 232 -12.53 5.67 25.33
N TYR A 233 -13.43 4.70 25.20
CA TYR A 233 -13.83 4.11 23.94
C TYR A 233 -15.31 4.36 23.71
N LYS A 234 -15.69 4.68 22.48
CA LYS A 234 -17.08 4.66 22.05
C LYS A 234 -17.29 3.46 21.15
N PHE A 235 -18.03 2.49 21.67
CA PHE A 235 -18.60 1.38 20.93
C PHE A 235 -20.00 1.75 20.46
N ASN A 236 -20.44 1.17 19.34
CA ASN A 236 -21.77 1.46 18.79
C ASN A 236 -22.85 0.60 19.46
N GLY A 237 -23.02 0.69 20.80
CA GLY A 237 -24.09 0.05 21.58
C GLY A 237 -23.64 -0.72 22.84
N PRO A 238 -24.46 -1.65 23.39
CA PRO A 238 -24.20 -2.26 24.69
C PRO A 238 -23.13 -3.35 24.65
N ALA A 239 -22.91 -4.07 23.55
CA ALA A 239 -21.77 -4.99 23.44
C ALA A 239 -20.47 -4.18 23.39
N GLN A 240 -19.61 -4.39 24.39
CA GLN A 240 -18.39 -3.62 24.61
C GLN A 240 -17.27 -4.53 25.12
N ASP A 241 -16.05 -4.26 24.66
CA ASP A 241 -14.83 -4.82 25.23
C ASP A 241 -13.85 -3.68 25.53
N PRO A 242 -13.99 -2.98 26.66
CA PRO A 242 -13.13 -1.85 27.02
C PRO A 242 -11.67 -2.28 27.26
N ASN A 243 -11.39 -3.59 27.40
CA ASN A 243 -10.06 -4.14 27.63
C ASN A 243 -9.42 -4.72 26.36
N TYR A 244 -10.10 -4.63 25.20
CA TYR A 244 -9.59 -5.16 23.94
C TYR A 244 -8.23 -4.55 23.56
N PHE A 245 -8.03 -3.27 23.89
CA PHE A 245 -6.78 -2.55 23.63
C PHE A 245 -5.91 -2.48 24.88
N THR A 246 -4.61 -2.73 24.70
CA THR A 246 -3.60 -2.34 25.69
C THR A 246 -3.25 -0.87 25.49
N VAL A 247 -3.18 -0.06 26.55
CA VAL A 247 -2.86 1.38 26.44
C VAL A 247 -1.42 1.66 26.89
N ASP A 248 -0.59 2.16 25.96
CA ASP A 248 0.75 2.71 26.19
C ASP A 248 0.68 4.25 26.21
N ASN A 249 0.31 4.83 27.36
CA ASN A 249 0.07 6.27 27.49
C ASN A 249 1.30 7.03 28.01
N HIS A 250 1.88 7.87 27.15
CA HIS A 250 2.98 8.79 27.46
C HIS A 250 2.53 10.26 27.36
N ALA A 251 1.23 10.53 27.26
CA ALA A 251 0.72 11.89 27.22
C ALA A 251 0.66 12.51 28.62
N THR A 252 0.72 13.84 28.67
CA THR A 252 0.67 14.61 29.92
C THR A 252 -0.48 15.60 29.93
N THR A 253 -1.05 15.84 31.11
CA THR A 253 -2.03 16.91 31.29
C THR A 253 -1.31 18.23 31.55
N THR A 254 -1.66 19.29 30.82
CA THR A 254 -1.13 20.65 30.98
C THR A 254 -2.16 21.60 31.58
N GLU A 255 -1.76 22.85 31.81
CA GLU A 255 -2.64 23.92 32.28
C GLU A 255 -3.89 24.10 31.40
N PRO A 256 -5.05 24.46 31.99
CA PRO A 256 -6.23 24.88 31.23
C PRO A 256 -5.89 25.92 30.17
N GLY A 257 -6.46 25.78 28.96
CA GLY A 257 -6.21 26.70 27.84
C GLY A 257 -4.96 26.41 27.01
N SER A 258 -4.11 25.46 27.41
CA SER A 258 -2.97 25.01 26.59
C SER A 258 -3.43 24.35 25.29
N ALA A 259 -2.64 24.50 24.23
CA ALA A 259 -2.87 23.81 22.96
C ALA A 259 -2.85 22.29 23.16
N THR A 260 -3.77 21.57 22.51
CA THR A 260 -3.80 20.11 22.58
C THR A 260 -2.99 19.52 21.41
N THR A 261 -2.05 18.64 21.72
CA THR A 261 -1.15 18.00 20.72
C THR A 261 -1.25 16.47 20.72
N ILE A 262 -2.31 15.93 21.35
CA ILE A 262 -2.53 14.50 21.48
C ILE A 262 -2.51 13.81 20.12
N LYS A 263 -1.71 12.74 20.05
CA LYS A 263 -1.72 11.78 18.94
C LYS A 263 -1.99 10.40 19.51
N VAL A 264 -2.92 9.69 18.89
CA VAL A 264 -3.23 8.29 19.19
C VAL A 264 -2.92 7.45 17.96
N THR A 265 -2.22 6.33 18.14
CA THR A 265 -1.94 5.38 17.07
C THR A 265 -1.93 3.95 17.60
N ARG A 266 -2.32 2.98 16.78
CA ARG A 266 -2.20 1.56 17.10
C ARG A 266 -0.86 1.03 16.63
N LEU A 267 -0.12 0.34 17.49
CA LEU A 267 1.09 -0.38 17.10
C LEU A 267 0.71 -1.58 16.22
N LEU A 268 1.33 -1.68 15.04
CA LEU A 268 1.00 -2.74 14.09
C LEU A 268 1.50 -4.10 14.59
N GLY A 269 0.72 -5.14 14.31
CA GLY A 269 0.94 -6.48 14.87
C GLY A 269 0.42 -6.66 16.30
N THR A 270 0.00 -5.59 16.97
CA THR A 270 -0.61 -5.67 18.31
C THR A 270 -1.97 -4.96 18.37
N ASN A 271 -2.64 -5.08 19.52
CA ASN A 271 -3.78 -4.26 19.91
C ASN A 271 -3.35 -3.17 20.92
N THR A 272 -2.10 -2.70 20.84
CA THR A 272 -1.61 -1.65 21.74
C THR A 272 -1.87 -0.27 21.13
N LEU A 273 -2.60 0.58 21.84
CA LEU A 273 -2.74 1.99 21.53
C LEU A 273 -1.64 2.77 22.21
N LYS A 274 -0.88 3.52 21.42
CA LYS A 274 0.11 4.46 21.92
C LYS A 274 -0.43 5.87 21.88
N ILE A 275 -0.26 6.58 22.99
CA ILE A 275 -0.74 7.95 23.17
C ILE A 275 0.44 8.83 23.56
N ILE A 276 0.62 9.93 22.85
CA ILE A 276 1.69 10.91 23.10
C ILE A 276 1.13 12.34 22.97
N GLY A 277 1.91 13.32 23.42
CA GLY A 277 1.57 14.73 23.35
C GLY A 277 1.05 15.25 24.68
N HIS A 278 0.38 16.40 24.66
CA HIS A 278 -0.22 16.99 25.85
C HIS A 278 -1.64 17.46 25.60
N ILE A 279 -2.43 17.52 26.67
CA ILE A 279 -3.83 17.94 26.67
C ILE A 279 -4.09 18.82 27.89
N ALA A 280 -4.85 19.90 27.71
CA ALA A 280 -5.23 20.76 28.83
C ALA A 280 -6.13 20.01 29.83
N ALA A 281 -6.00 20.35 31.12
CA ALA A 281 -6.83 19.77 32.17
C ALA A 281 -8.33 19.91 31.87
N LYS A 282 -9.10 18.84 32.12
CA LYS A 282 -10.55 18.74 31.85
C LYS A 282 -10.97 18.88 30.38
N SER A 283 -10.02 18.89 29.44
CA SER A 283 -10.31 18.86 28.00
C SER A 283 -10.49 17.43 27.48
N THR A 284 -11.14 17.31 26.33
CA THR A 284 -11.27 16.03 25.60
C THR A 284 -10.65 16.18 24.21
N ALA A 285 -9.82 15.21 23.81
CA ALA A 285 -9.32 15.08 22.45
C ALA A 285 -9.94 13.85 21.78
N GLY A 286 -10.34 13.99 20.51
CA GLY A 286 -10.97 12.94 19.73
C GLY A 286 -12.33 13.36 19.13
N PRO A 287 -13.06 12.44 18.48
CA PRO A 287 -12.74 11.02 18.36
C PRO A 287 -11.54 10.77 17.45
N PHE A 288 -10.64 9.88 17.87
CA PHE A 288 -9.68 9.21 17.01
C PHE A 288 -10.26 7.87 16.60
N VAL A 289 -10.68 7.71 15.35
CA VAL A 289 -11.27 6.44 14.87
C VAL A 289 -10.16 5.55 14.34
N LEU A 290 -9.88 4.46 15.05
CA LEU A 290 -8.74 3.57 14.77
C LEU A 290 -9.22 2.20 14.31
N SER A 291 -8.43 1.56 13.47
CA SER A 291 -8.66 0.16 13.10
C SER A 291 -8.30 -0.80 14.24
N VAL A 292 -8.91 -1.98 14.25
CA VAL A 292 -8.49 -3.10 15.09
C VAL A 292 -7.47 -3.99 14.37
N GLY A 293 -6.54 -4.62 15.12
CA GLY A 293 -5.49 -5.46 14.54
C GLY A 293 -5.97 -6.84 14.08
N ASN A 294 -6.96 -7.41 14.76
CA ASN A 294 -7.52 -8.74 14.48
C ASN A 294 -9.06 -8.67 14.39
N PRO A 295 -9.63 -8.39 13.20
CA PRO A 295 -11.07 -8.27 12.99
C PRO A 295 -11.90 -9.44 13.51
N ALA A 296 -11.43 -10.67 13.31
CA ALA A 296 -12.17 -11.87 13.72
C ALA A 296 -12.19 -12.03 15.25
N GLN A 297 -11.09 -11.71 15.93
CA GLN A 297 -11.03 -11.74 17.39
C GLN A 297 -11.87 -10.61 17.99
N PHE A 298 -11.84 -9.41 17.38
CA PHE A 298 -12.68 -8.29 17.80
C PHE A 298 -14.18 -8.62 17.70
N ALA A 299 -14.63 -9.17 16.57
CA ALA A 299 -16.00 -9.62 16.42
C ALA A 299 -16.38 -10.72 17.43
N ALA A 300 -15.48 -11.66 17.70
CA ALA A 300 -15.67 -12.68 18.72
C ALA A 300 -15.81 -12.10 20.13
N ALA A 301 -15.01 -11.09 20.49
CA ALA A 301 -15.08 -10.41 21.78
C ALA A 301 -16.39 -9.62 21.95
N LEU A 302 -16.84 -8.92 20.90
CA LEU A 302 -18.15 -8.26 20.92
C LEU A 302 -19.30 -9.27 21.06
N PHE A 303 -19.21 -10.41 20.38
CA PHE A 303 -20.21 -11.47 20.51
C PHE A 303 -20.19 -12.15 21.89
N GLU A 304 -19.01 -12.38 22.47
CA GLU A 304 -18.83 -12.87 23.85
C GLU A 304 -19.44 -11.90 24.88
N SER A 305 -19.24 -10.59 24.67
CA SER A 305 -19.85 -9.54 25.49
C SER A 305 -21.38 -9.57 25.40
N ALA A 306 -21.95 -9.70 24.19
CA ALA A 306 -23.40 -9.83 24.00
C ALA A 306 -23.97 -11.09 24.65
N LEU A 307 -23.29 -12.24 24.50
CA LEU A 307 -23.70 -13.50 25.15
C LEU A 307 -23.65 -13.39 26.69
N THR A 308 -22.64 -12.71 27.23
CA THR A 308 -22.51 -12.47 28.68
C THR A 308 -23.67 -11.64 29.22
N GLN A 309 -24.12 -10.64 28.46
CA GLN A 309 -25.30 -9.82 28.82
C GLN A 309 -26.59 -10.65 28.84
N ASP A 310 -26.69 -11.66 27.98
CA ASP A 310 -27.80 -12.60 27.94
C ASP A 310 -27.63 -13.80 28.90
N GLY A 311 -26.61 -13.77 29.78
CA GLY A 311 -26.43 -14.73 30.89
C GLY A 311 -25.54 -15.93 30.59
N VAL A 312 -24.79 -15.94 29.48
CA VAL A 312 -23.81 -17.01 29.19
C VAL A 312 -22.51 -16.76 29.95
N HIS A 313 -21.98 -17.80 30.60
CA HIS A 313 -20.72 -17.71 31.34
C HIS A 313 -19.53 -18.28 30.55
N PHE A 314 -18.38 -17.60 30.62
CA PHE A 314 -17.13 -17.99 29.96
C PHE A 314 -15.99 -18.19 30.96
N SER A 315 -15.12 -19.17 30.69
CA SER A 315 -13.93 -19.45 31.52
C SER A 315 -12.62 -18.91 30.93
N GLN A 316 -12.64 -18.50 29.67
CA GLN A 316 -11.50 -17.96 28.92
C GLN A 316 -11.99 -16.84 27.99
N PRO A 317 -11.14 -15.86 27.65
CA PRO A 317 -11.50 -14.77 26.74
C PRO A 317 -11.59 -15.23 25.29
N ALA A 318 -12.33 -14.44 24.50
CA ALA A 318 -12.46 -14.65 23.06
C ALA A 318 -11.11 -14.68 22.31
N THR A 319 -11.02 -15.57 21.33
CA THR A 319 -9.85 -15.73 20.44
C THR A 319 -10.29 -15.78 18.97
N SER A 320 -9.37 -15.91 18.04
CA SER A 320 -9.69 -16.20 16.64
C SER A 320 -8.92 -17.37 16.06
N ALA A 321 -9.51 -17.99 15.05
CA ALA A 321 -8.92 -19.06 14.26
C ALA A 321 -9.16 -18.79 12.77
N ARG A 322 -8.22 -19.26 11.94
CA ARG A 322 -8.38 -19.12 10.49
C ARG A 322 -9.47 -20.02 9.93
N ASN A 323 -9.48 -21.28 10.35
CA ASN A 323 -10.41 -22.30 9.88
C ASN A 323 -11.17 -22.87 11.08
N ALA A 324 -12.44 -23.21 10.89
CA ALA A 324 -13.16 -24.03 11.85
C ALA A 324 -12.63 -25.48 11.80
N PRO A 325 -12.57 -26.20 12.93
CA PRO A 325 -12.35 -27.65 12.92
C PRO A 325 -13.51 -28.40 12.26
N ALA A 326 -13.27 -29.64 11.86
CA ALA A 326 -14.34 -30.54 11.40
C ALA A 326 -15.24 -30.99 12.58
N GLY A 327 -16.47 -31.41 12.27
CA GLY A 327 -17.39 -31.99 13.27
C GLY A 327 -18.16 -30.98 14.13
N LEU A 328 -18.32 -29.74 13.66
CA LEU A 328 -19.14 -28.73 14.33
C LEU A 328 -20.59 -28.75 13.86
N THR A 329 -21.52 -28.46 14.77
CA THR A 329 -22.96 -28.32 14.51
C THR A 329 -23.36 -26.86 14.59
N THR A 330 -24.08 -26.34 13.59
CA THR A 330 -24.64 -24.98 13.62
C THR A 330 -25.88 -24.92 14.51
N ILE A 331 -25.88 -24.01 15.48
CA ILE A 331 -26.98 -23.82 16.45
C ILE A 331 -27.73 -22.49 16.27
N ALA A 332 -27.12 -21.52 15.58
CA ALA A 332 -27.76 -20.26 15.22
C ALA A 332 -27.18 -19.70 13.92
N ARG A 333 -27.94 -18.84 13.22
CA ARG A 333 -27.50 -18.19 11.98
C ARG A 333 -28.05 -16.77 11.87
N HIS A 334 -27.27 -15.90 11.23
CA HIS A 334 -27.70 -14.57 10.78
C HIS A 334 -27.54 -14.49 9.25
N VAL A 335 -28.48 -13.82 8.59
CA VAL A 335 -28.47 -13.63 7.13
C VAL A 335 -28.45 -12.13 6.83
N SER A 336 -27.47 -11.70 6.04
CA SER A 336 -27.22 -10.29 5.75
C SER A 336 -28.35 -9.63 4.95
N LYS A 337 -28.30 -8.30 4.85
CA LYS A 337 -29.01 -7.54 3.80
C LYS A 337 -28.51 -7.98 2.40
N PRO A 338 -29.32 -7.80 1.33
CA PRO A 338 -28.90 -8.14 -0.03
C PRO A 338 -27.67 -7.35 -0.47
N LEU A 339 -26.88 -7.91 -1.38
CA LEU A 339 -25.72 -7.25 -1.99
C LEU A 339 -26.04 -5.86 -2.54
N ALA A 340 -27.23 -5.66 -3.13
CA ALA A 340 -27.68 -4.35 -3.60
C ALA A 340 -27.63 -3.26 -2.50
N HIS A 341 -28.02 -3.59 -1.27
CA HIS A 341 -27.97 -2.68 -0.14
C HIS A 341 -26.54 -2.44 0.35
N LEU A 342 -25.73 -3.51 0.39
CA LEU A 342 -24.33 -3.43 0.79
C LEU A 342 -23.50 -2.57 -0.17
N LEU A 343 -23.77 -2.68 -1.48
CA LEU A 343 -23.16 -1.82 -2.50
C LEU A 343 -23.57 -0.36 -2.35
N GLN A 344 -24.82 -0.09 -1.97
CA GLN A 344 -25.27 1.27 -1.69
C GLN A 344 -24.48 1.88 -0.53
N LEU A 345 -24.36 1.17 0.61
CA LEU A 345 -23.55 1.62 1.74
C LEU A 345 -22.09 1.85 1.33
N GLN A 346 -21.49 0.88 0.64
CA GLN A 346 -20.11 0.99 0.16
C GLN A 346 -19.90 2.21 -0.73
N ASN A 347 -20.73 2.41 -1.76
CA ASN A 347 -20.46 3.41 -2.78
C ASN A 347 -20.86 4.82 -2.32
N GLN A 348 -21.89 4.96 -1.47
CA GLN A 348 -22.31 6.25 -0.92
C GLN A 348 -21.39 6.77 0.20
N PHE A 349 -20.85 5.87 1.03
CA PHE A 349 -19.94 6.25 2.13
C PHE A 349 -18.46 5.89 1.85
N SER A 350 -18.18 5.33 0.67
CA SER A 350 -16.85 4.94 0.21
C SER A 350 -16.09 4.02 1.17
N ILE A 351 -16.76 3.02 1.73
CA ILE A 351 -16.21 2.17 2.81
C ILE A 351 -15.21 1.15 2.23
N ASN A 352 -13.93 1.26 2.61
CA ASN A 352 -12.85 0.44 2.06
C ASN A 352 -12.96 -1.03 2.46
N GLN A 353 -13.23 -1.32 3.73
CA GLN A 353 -13.32 -2.71 4.23
C GLN A 353 -14.39 -3.52 3.51
N MET A 354 -15.54 -2.88 3.25
CA MET A 354 -16.62 -3.51 2.49
C MET A 354 -16.15 -3.85 1.08
N ALA A 355 -15.47 -2.91 0.41
CA ALA A 355 -14.97 -3.12 -0.94
C ALA A 355 -13.94 -4.25 -1.01
N GLU A 356 -13.04 -4.37 -0.04
CA GLU A 356 -12.10 -5.49 0.02
C GLU A 356 -12.80 -6.84 0.25
N ASN A 357 -13.82 -6.90 1.12
CA ASN A 357 -14.62 -8.10 1.33
C ASN A 357 -15.42 -8.47 0.07
N LEU A 358 -16.06 -7.51 -0.59
CA LEU A 358 -16.80 -7.73 -1.84
C LEU A 358 -15.87 -8.17 -2.98
N TYR A 359 -14.69 -7.57 -3.09
CA TYR A 359 -13.66 -7.96 -4.05
C TYR A 359 -13.25 -9.42 -3.87
N ARG A 360 -12.96 -9.83 -2.63
CA ARG A 360 -12.65 -11.24 -2.30
C ARG A 360 -13.84 -12.16 -2.55
N ALA A 361 -15.04 -11.75 -2.19
CA ALA A 361 -16.25 -12.54 -2.38
C ALA A 361 -16.60 -12.75 -3.87
N ALA A 362 -16.25 -11.81 -4.75
CA ALA A 362 -16.37 -11.98 -6.19
C ALA A 362 -15.38 -13.03 -6.73
N GLY A 363 -14.23 -13.21 -6.06
CA GLY A 363 -13.26 -14.25 -6.39
C GLY A 363 -13.74 -15.65 -6.01
N HIS A 364 -13.50 -16.63 -6.89
CA HIS A 364 -14.03 -17.99 -6.77
C HIS A 364 -13.57 -18.78 -5.52
N ASN A 365 -12.59 -18.29 -4.76
CA ASN A 365 -12.11 -18.93 -3.52
C ASN A 365 -11.81 -17.94 -2.38
N GLY A 366 -12.28 -16.69 -2.47
CA GLY A 366 -12.06 -15.69 -1.43
C GLY A 366 -10.62 -15.17 -1.30
N SER A 367 -9.75 -15.44 -2.28
CA SER A 367 -8.37 -14.93 -2.32
C SER A 367 -8.26 -13.65 -3.17
N LEU A 368 -7.27 -12.82 -2.85
CA LEU A 368 -6.92 -11.64 -3.67
C LEU A 368 -6.57 -12.02 -5.11
N SER A 369 -5.90 -13.15 -5.35
CA SER A 369 -5.58 -13.60 -6.71
C SER A 369 -6.82 -13.97 -7.50
N SER A 370 -7.76 -14.72 -6.89
CA SER A 370 -9.02 -15.06 -7.57
C SER A 370 -9.91 -13.84 -7.84
N ALA A 371 -9.82 -12.82 -6.98
CA ALA A 371 -10.51 -11.55 -7.18
C ALA A 371 -9.91 -10.76 -8.35
N ALA A 372 -8.57 -10.71 -8.45
CA ALA A 372 -7.87 -10.09 -9.58
C ALA A 372 -8.17 -10.80 -10.92
N GLU A 373 -8.23 -12.14 -10.92
CA GLU A 373 -8.67 -12.92 -12.09
C GLU A 373 -10.10 -12.57 -12.51
N THR A 374 -10.99 -12.37 -11.55
CA THR A 374 -12.39 -11.98 -11.79
C THR A 374 -12.48 -10.58 -12.42
N VAL A 375 -11.72 -9.61 -11.91
CA VAL A 375 -11.64 -8.27 -12.52
C VAL A 375 -11.01 -8.31 -13.91
N THR A 376 -9.98 -9.13 -14.12
CA THR A 376 -9.38 -9.32 -15.45
C THR A 376 -10.39 -9.86 -16.46
N ALA A 377 -11.25 -10.80 -16.04
CA ALA A 377 -12.34 -11.30 -16.87
C ALA A 377 -13.40 -10.22 -17.18
N LEU A 378 -13.75 -9.39 -16.18
CA LEU A 378 -14.63 -8.24 -16.36
C LEU A 378 -14.04 -7.23 -17.37
N ASP A 379 -12.75 -6.90 -17.26
CA ASP A 379 -12.07 -5.99 -18.18
C ASP A 379 -12.14 -6.50 -19.62
N HIS A 380 -11.90 -7.80 -19.82
CA HIS A 380 -12.04 -8.45 -21.11
C HIS A 380 -13.49 -8.35 -21.65
N ASN A 381 -14.49 -8.60 -20.82
CA ASN A 381 -15.91 -8.50 -21.19
C ASN A 381 -16.32 -7.05 -21.54
N ALA A 382 -15.80 -6.08 -20.80
CA ALA A 382 -15.99 -4.65 -21.07
C ALA A 382 -15.14 -4.14 -22.25
N GLN A 383 -14.27 -4.98 -22.82
CA GLN A 383 -13.32 -4.65 -23.89
C GLN A 383 -12.30 -3.57 -23.51
N ILE A 384 -11.98 -3.47 -22.22
CA ILE A 384 -10.98 -2.53 -21.69
C ILE A 384 -9.59 -2.96 -22.20
N PRO A 385 -8.79 -2.04 -22.77
CA PRO A 385 -7.46 -2.37 -23.25
C PRO A 385 -6.56 -2.96 -22.17
N ALA A 386 -5.64 -3.84 -22.57
CA ALA A 386 -4.68 -4.46 -21.65
C ALA A 386 -3.87 -3.39 -20.89
N GLY A 387 -3.68 -3.62 -19.58
CA GLY A 387 -2.89 -2.76 -18.69
C GLY A 387 -3.67 -1.91 -17.70
N ASN A 388 -5.01 -2.08 -17.60
CA ASN A 388 -5.73 -1.74 -16.38
C ASN A 388 -5.11 -2.51 -15.20
N VAL A 389 -4.80 -1.83 -14.10
CA VAL A 389 -4.19 -2.45 -12.91
C VAL A 389 -5.08 -2.17 -11.71
N GLN A 390 -5.59 -3.25 -11.11
CA GLN A 390 -6.31 -3.23 -9.85
C GLN A 390 -5.74 -4.30 -8.93
N VAL A 391 -5.11 -3.90 -7.84
CA VAL A 391 -4.45 -4.81 -6.88
C VAL A 391 -5.21 -4.98 -5.57
N ASP A 392 -6.23 -4.16 -5.34
CA ASP A 392 -7.13 -4.23 -4.19
C ASP A 392 -8.61 -3.99 -4.60
N GLY A 393 -9.53 -4.09 -3.64
CA GLY A 393 -10.95 -3.85 -3.89
C GLY A 393 -11.38 -2.38 -3.75
N SER A 394 -10.63 -1.60 -2.98
CA SER A 394 -11.06 -0.30 -2.46
C SER A 394 -10.47 0.90 -3.18
N GLY A 395 -9.36 0.77 -3.88
CA GLY A 395 -8.57 1.87 -4.41
C GLY A 395 -7.79 2.63 -3.34
N LEU A 396 -7.49 2.01 -2.19
CA LEU A 396 -6.58 2.59 -1.20
C LEU A 396 -5.12 2.36 -1.62
N SER A 397 -4.86 1.33 -2.42
CA SER A 397 -3.56 1.06 -3.00
C SER A 397 -3.14 2.14 -3.99
N PRO A 398 -1.97 2.75 -3.81
CA PRO A 398 -1.38 3.60 -4.84
C PRO A 398 -1.03 2.83 -6.13
N LEU A 399 -0.93 1.49 -6.08
CA LEU A 399 -0.55 0.66 -7.22
C LEU A 399 -1.68 0.49 -8.25
N ASP A 400 -2.91 0.85 -7.91
CA ASP A 400 -4.00 0.84 -8.89
C ASP A 400 -3.74 1.89 -9.97
N GLN A 401 -3.92 1.51 -11.24
CA GLN A 401 -3.69 2.38 -12.40
C GLN A 401 -4.83 2.21 -13.41
N MET A 402 -5.61 3.27 -13.63
CA MET A 402 -6.74 3.30 -14.55
C MET A 402 -6.74 4.58 -15.37
N SER A 403 -7.14 4.52 -16.63
CA SER A 403 -7.40 5.72 -17.44
C SER A 403 -8.89 6.10 -17.41
N ALA A 404 -9.21 7.36 -17.73
CA ALA A 404 -10.61 7.78 -17.84
C ALA A 404 -11.37 6.99 -18.93
N ARG A 405 -10.69 6.56 -19.99
CA ARG A 405 -11.27 5.66 -21.00
C ARG A 405 -11.62 4.30 -20.40
N ASP A 406 -10.73 3.70 -19.61
CA ASP A 406 -10.98 2.39 -18.98
C ASP A 406 -12.24 2.45 -18.09
N VAL A 407 -12.35 3.51 -17.28
CA VAL A 407 -13.51 3.72 -16.39
C VAL A 407 -14.80 3.94 -17.19
N VAL A 408 -14.80 4.81 -18.20
CA VAL A 408 -16.00 5.06 -19.03
C VAL A 408 -16.38 3.82 -19.84
N GLN A 409 -15.42 2.99 -20.23
CA GLN A 409 -15.68 1.75 -20.94
C GLN A 409 -16.35 0.72 -20.02
N LEU A 410 -15.93 0.60 -18.76
CA LEU A 410 -16.65 -0.15 -17.74
C LEU A 410 -18.08 0.38 -17.56
N LEU A 411 -18.25 1.69 -17.40
CA LEU A 411 -19.58 2.32 -17.20
C LEU A 411 -20.49 2.09 -18.42
N SER A 412 -19.94 2.18 -19.62
CA SER A 412 -20.66 1.88 -20.87
C SER A 412 -21.09 0.41 -20.90
N TYR A 413 -20.20 -0.52 -20.53
CA TYR A 413 -20.53 -1.93 -20.41
C TYR A 413 -21.64 -2.17 -19.38
N ALA A 414 -21.49 -1.65 -18.17
CA ALA A 414 -22.45 -1.78 -17.06
C ALA A 414 -23.85 -1.27 -17.45
N SER A 415 -23.96 -0.18 -18.22
CA SER A 415 -25.25 0.37 -18.67
C SER A 415 -26.08 -0.58 -19.53
N ARG A 416 -25.47 -1.63 -20.10
CA ARG A 416 -26.14 -2.65 -20.93
C ARG A 416 -26.42 -3.95 -20.16
N GLN A 417 -26.03 -4.03 -18.90
CA GLN A 417 -26.18 -5.25 -18.11
C GLN A 417 -27.54 -5.32 -17.40
N PRO A 418 -28.08 -6.52 -17.16
CA PRO A 418 -29.35 -6.69 -16.45
C PRO A 418 -29.32 -6.14 -15.02
N TRP A 419 -28.13 -6.04 -14.42
CA TRP A 419 -27.90 -5.50 -13.08
C TRP A 419 -27.63 -3.98 -13.05
N PHE A 420 -27.74 -3.27 -14.19
CA PHE A 420 -27.42 -1.84 -14.29
C PHE A 420 -28.15 -0.97 -13.27
N SER A 421 -29.46 -1.20 -13.09
CA SER A 421 -30.26 -0.40 -12.15
C SER A 421 -29.72 -0.46 -10.73
N THR A 422 -29.28 -1.65 -10.28
CA THR A 422 -28.65 -1.85 -8.97
C THR A 422 -27.29 -1.16 -8.89
N PHE A 423 -26.48 -1.27 -9.95
CA PHE A 423 -25.17 -0.62 -10.02
C PHE A 423 -25.31 0.90 -9.93
N GLN A 424 -26.15 1.51 -10.78
CA GLN A 424 -26.38 2.95 -10.82
C GLN A 424 -26.96 3.48 -9.51
N SER A 425 -27.97 2.80 -8.94
CA SER A 425 -28.62 3.24 -7.70
C SER A 425 -27.72 3.12 -6.47
N SER A 426 -26.66 2.31 -6.54
CA SER A 426 -25.68 2.21 -5.46
C SER A 426 -24.78 3.44 -5.33
N LEU A 427 -24.59 4.19 -6.42
CA LEU A 427 -23.70 5.36 -6.45
C LEU A 427 -24.27 6.55 -5.67
N MET A 428 -23.43 7.54 -5.38
CA MET A 428 -23.90 8.80 -4.77
C MET A 428 -24.77 9.56 -5.75
N GLN A 429 -25.98 9.89 -5.33
CA GLN A 429 -26.96 10.63 -6.12
C GLN A 429 -27.00 12.09 -5.66
N LEU A 430 -26.36 13.00 -6.40
CA LEU A 430 -26.18 14.39 -5.93
C LEU A 430 -27.47 15.24 -5.97
N ASN A 431 -28.46 14.83 -6.75
CA ASN A 431 -29.79 15.46 -6.76
C ASN A 431 -30.75 14.88 -5.70
N ASN A 432 -30.26 14.07 -4.76
CA ASN A 432 -31.05 13.46 -3.70
C ASN A 432 -30.36 13.67 -2.33
N PRO A 433 -30.95 14.45 -1.40
CA PRO A 433 -30.32 14.75 -0.10
C PRO A 433 -30.14 13.52 0.80
N HIS A 434 -30.83 12.42 0.51
CA HIS A 434 -30.67 11.13 1.21
C HIS A 434 -29.77 10.14 0.46
N GLY A 435 -29.38 10.46 -0.79
CA GLY A 435 -28.56 9.60 -1.66
C GLY A 435 -27.18 10.16 -1.97
N CYS A 436 -26.88 11.41 -1.59
CA CYS A 436 -25.59 12.07 -1.84
C CYS A 436 -24.44 11.55 -0.95
N GLY A 437 -24.71 10.62 -0.03
CA GLY A 437 -23.69 10.01 0.83
C GLY A 437 -22.92 11.05 1.64
N PHE A 438 -21.59 10.96 1.66
CA PHE A 438 -20.77 11.94 2.39
C PHE A 438 -20.67 13.32 1.71
N LEU A 439 -21.17 13.48 0.48
CA LEU A 439 -21.22 14.76 -0.24
C LEU A 439 -22.48 15.59 0.09
N CYS A 440 -23.31 15.14 1.02
CA CYS A 440 -24.49 15.88 1.48
C CYS A 440 -24.26 17.19 2.29
N PRO A 441 -23.10 17.47 2.91
CA PRO A 441 -22.92 18.72 3.66
C PRO A 441 -23.11 20.00 2.81
N PRO A 442 -23.53 21.13 3.41
CA PRO A 442 -23.88 22.36 2.68
C PRO A 442 -22.78 22.92 1.78
N THR A 443 -21.50 22.67 2.12
CA THR A 443 -20.31 23.11 1.38
C THR A 443 -20.16 22.44 0.00
N TRP A 444 -20.91 21.37 -0.25
CA TRP A 444 -20.86 20.57 -1.48
C TRP A 444 -22.17 20.61 -2.27
N ARG A 445 -23.08 21.56 -1.95
CA ARG A 445 -24.34 21.72 -2.70
C ARG A 445 -24.04 22.13 -4.14
N PHE A 446 -24.33 21.20 -5.05
CA PHE A 446 -24.22 21.42 -6.48
C PHE A 446 -25.61 21.79 -7.04
N PRO A 447 -25.84 23.02 -7.53
CA PRO A 447 -27.11 23.39 -8.14
C PRO A 447 -27.32 22.58 -9.43
N MET A 448 -28.30 21.69 -9.43
CA MET A 448 -28.62 20.83 -10.57
C MET A 448 -29.83 21.38 -11.34
N PRO A 449 -29.78 21.46 -12.69
CA PRO A 449 -30.96 21.80 -13.48
C PRO A 449 -32.12 20.81 -13.24
N THR A 450 -33.36 21.30 -13.28
CA THR A 450 -34.53 20.43 -13.08
C THR A 450 -34.59 19.34 -14.17
N GLY A 451 -34.91 18.09 -13.78
CA GLY A 451 -34.99 16.95 -14.71
C GLY A 451 -33.65 16.28 -15.02
N THR A 452 -32.53 16.79 -14.50
CA THR A 452 -31.21 16.16 -14.59
C THR A 452 -30.95 15.22 -13.41
N GLY A 453 -29.92 14.39 -13.54
CA GLY A 453 -29.50 13.46 -12.49
C GLY A 453 -28.01 13.18 -12.56
N LEU A 454 -27.39 12.89 -11.42
CA LEU A 454 -25.95 12.68 -11.33
C LEU A 454 -25.67 11.58 -10.31
N TRP A 455 -25.07 10.50 -10.79
CA TRP A 455 -24.72 9.30 -10.02
C TRP A 455 -23.22 9.10 -10.10
N VAL A 456 -22.51 9.30 -9.00
CA VAL A 456 -21.06 9.38 -9.01
C VAL A 456 -20.41 8.51 -7.94
N LYS A 457 -19.19 8.09 -8.24
CA LYS A 457 -18.21 7.62 -7.27
C LYS A 457 -17.02 8.58 -7.27
N THR A 458 -16.65 9.03 -6.08
CA THR A 458 -15.42 9.79 -5.84
C THR A 458 -14.24 8.86 -5.58
N GLY A 459 -13.02 9.35 -5.79
CA GLY A 459 -11.78 8.69 -5.45
C GLY A 459 -10.73 9.70 -4.99
N ASN A 460 -10.49 9.74 -3.68
CA ASN A 460 -9.60 10.72 -3.07
C ASN A 460 -8.51 10.01 -2.29
N LEU A 461 -7.27 10.30 -2.64
CA LEU A 461 -6.06 9.98 -1.87
C LEU A 461 -5.26 11.29 -1.70
N ALA A 462 -4.10 11.21 -1.07
CA ALA A 462 -3.18 12.34 -1.02
C ALA A 462 -2.88 12.84 -2.44
N ASN A 463 -3.05 14.15 -2.63
CA ASN A 463 -2.83 14.85 -3.91
C ASN A 463 -3.69 14.39 -5.09
N GLN A 464 -4.85 13.76 -4.85
CA GLN A 464 -5.73 13.23 -5.90
C GLN A 464 -7.18 13.65 -5.68
N TRP A 465 -7.89 13.91 -6.78
CA TRP A 465 -9.33 14.15 -6.74
C TRP A 465 -10.04 13.58 -7.97
N ASN A 466 -10.55 12.36 -7.83
CA ASN A 466 -11.14 11.61 -8.93
C ASN A 466 -12.66 11.54 -8.81
N ILE A 467 -13.36 11.62 -9.93
CA ILE A 467 -14.81 11.44 -9.99
C ILE A 467 -15.24 10.77 -11.28
N ALA A 468 -16.13 9.78 -11.18
CA ALA A 468 -16.66 9.07 -12.33
C ALA A 468 -18.10 8.61 -12.09
N GLY A 469 -18.85 8.44 -13.16
CA GLY A 469 -20.21 7.90 -13.10
C GLY A 469 -21.08 8.32 -14.27
N TYR A 470 -22.36 8.55 -13.99
CA TYR A 470 -23.38 8.87 -14.99
C TYR A 470 -24.01 10.22 -14.72
N ALA A 471 -24.28 10.95 -15.79
CA ALA A 471 -25.11 12.15 -15.78
C ALA A 471 -26.32 11.93 -16.69
N ARG A 472 -27.53 12.16 -16.18
CA ARG A 472 -28.70 12.43 -17.01
C ARG A 472 -28.70 13.93 -17.31
N THR A 473 -28.50 14.26 -18.57
CA THR A 473 -28.23 15.62 -19.05
C THR A 473 -29.53 16.36 -19.41
N GLN A 474 -29.46 17.65 -19.75
CA GLN A 474 -30.66 18.49 -19.98
C GLN A 474 -31.54 18.00 -21.15
N ASN A 475 -30.94 17.41 -22.17
CA ASN A 475 -31.67 16.76 -23.27
C ASN A 475 -32.21 15.35 -22.92
N GLY A 476 -32.09 14.92 -21.65
CA GLY A 476 -32.56 13.63 -21.17
C GLY A 476 -31.67 12.43 -21.50
N HIS A 477 -30.55 12.64 -22.20
CA HIS A 477 -29.58 11.58 -22.52
C HIS A 477 -28.81 11.15 -21.27
N LEU A 478 -28.27 9.93 -21.31
CA LEU A 478 -27.39 9.41 -20.28
C LEU A 478 -25.95 9.47 -20.78
N VAL A 479 -25.11 10.23 -20.08
CA VAL A 479 -23.68 10.37 -20.36
C VAL A 479 -22.89 9.59 -19.30
N ALA A 480 -21.94 8.76 -19.74
CA ALA A 480 -20.91 8.19 -18.87
C ALA A 480 -19.67 9.07 -18.91
N PHE A 481 -19.06 9.34 -17.76
CA PHE A 481 -17.85 10.15 -17.67
C PHE A 481 -16.90 9.67 -16.57
N ALA A 482 -15.63 10.03 -16.73
CA ALA A 482 -14.60 9.90 -15.71
C ALA A 482 -13.65 11.09 -15.81
N ILE A 483 -13.24 11.63 -14.67
CA ILE A 483 -12.27 12.71 -14.52
C ILE A 483 -11.33 12.26 -13.40
N LEU A 484 -10.07 12.01 -13.75
CA LEU A 484 -9.02 11.58 -12.85
C LEU A 484 -7.95 12.68 -12.77
N ASP A 485 -7.52 13.00 -11.56
CA ASP A 485 -6.55 14.04 -11.22
C ASP A 485 -5.50 13.48 -10.24
N ASP A 486 -4.23 13.63 -10.59
CA ASP A 486 -3.08 13.24 -9.75
C ASP A 486 -2.04 14.37 -9.74
N GLY A 487 -1.85 15.00 -8.58
CA GLY A 487 -0.92 16.11 -8.36
C GLY A 487 -1.53 17.37 -7.74
N THR A 488 -2.85 17.45 -7.55
CA THR A 488 -3.47 18.62 -6.91
C THR A 488 -3.46 18.48 -5.38
N PRO A 489 -2.85 19.41 -4.62
CA PRO A 489 -2.88 19.36 -3.16
C PRO A 489 -4.31 19.26 -2.63
N THR A 490 -4.55 18.35 -1.69
CA THR A 490 -5.92 18.08 -1.19
C THR A 490 -6.62 19.33 -0.65
N SER A 491 -5.87 20.24 -0.02
CA SER A 491 -6.39 21.53 0.49
C SER A 491 -6.91 22.48 -0.59
N ALA A 492 -6.47 22.32 -1.85
CA ALA A 492 -6.96 23.12 -2.98
C ALA A 492 -8.27 22.58 -3.57
N ASN A 493 -8.70 21.39 -3.17
CA ASN A 493 -9.87 20.69 -3.71
C ASN A 493 -11.05 20.58 -2.72
N ASP A 494 -10.89 21.06 -1.48
CA ASP A 494 -11.95 21.11 -0.47
C ASP A 494 -12.96 22.23 -0.76
N GLY A 495 -13.73 22.08 -1.84
CA GLY A 495 -14.90 22.91 -2.14
C GLY A 495 -15.50 22.69 -3.53
N SER A 496 -16.77 23.06 -3.69
CA SER A 496 -17.53 22.95 -4.96
C SER A 496 -16.94 23.76 -6.13
N ASN A 497 -15.97 24.64 -5.86
CA ASN A 497 -15.35 25.51 -6.86
C ASN A 497 -14.10 24.90 -7.50
N SER A 498 -13.68 23.68 -7.14
CA SER A 498 -12.50 23.07 -7.77
C SER A 498 -12.73 22.83 -9.28
N PRO A 499 -11.70 22.90 -10.13
CA PRO A 499 -11.84 22.65 -11.55
C PRO A 499 -12.45 21.28 -11.87
N ILE A 500 -12.14 20.26 -11.06
CA ILE A 500 -12.69 18.89 -11.23
C ILE A 500 -14.20 18.86 -11.00
N PHE A 501 -14.71 19.54 -9.96
CA PHE A 501 -16.16 19.66 -9.74
C PHE A 501 -16.85 20.48 -10.84
N GLN A 502 -16.21 21.52 -11.35
CA GLN A 502 -16.73 22.29 -12.49
C GLN A 502 -16.78 21.43 -13.76
N MET A 503 -15.76 20.61 -14.03
CA MET A 503 -15.76 19.68 -15.17
C MET A 503 -16.91 18.67 -15.08
N MET A 504 -17.19 18.12 -13.89
CA MET A 504 -18.36 17.27 -13.65
C MET A 504 -19.68 18.02 -13.92
N GLY A 505 -19.79 19.25 -13.43
CA GLY A 505 -20.94 20.11 -13.65
C GLY A 505 -21.23 20.36 -15.13
N ASP A 506 -20.17 20.64 -15.90
CA ASP A 506 -20.27 20.85 -17.34
C ASP A 506 -20.87 19.65 -18.08
N VAL A 507 -20.74 18.42 -17.57
CA VAL A 507 -21.36 17.21 -18.15
C VAL A 507 -22.88 17.26 -18.00
N VAL A 508 -23.37 17.65 -16.83
CA VAL A 508 -24.82 17.71 -16.52
C VAL A 508 -25.52 18.73 -17.42
N ASP A 509 -24.85 19.83 -17.73
CA ASP A 509 -25.37 20.93 -18.54
C ASP A 509 -25.43 20.62 -20.05
N TRP A 510 -25.09 19.41 -20.48
CA TRP A 510 -25.15 19.02 -21.88
C TRP A 510 -26.59 18.92 -22.43
N PRO A 511 -26.89 19.38 -23.66
CA PRO A 511 -26.03 20.12 -24.58
C PRO A 511 -25.79 21.55 -24.11
N ARG A 512 -24.51 21.93 -24.02
CA ARG A 512 -24.08 23.24 -23.53
C ARG A 512 -23.95 24.25 -24.69
N PRO A 513 -24.29 25.54 -24.50
CA PRO A 513 -23.95 26.60 -25.45
C PRO A 513 -22.44 26.67 -25.73
N ALA A 514 -22.06 27.05 -26.95
CA ALA A 514 -20.65 27.24 -27.32
C ALA A 514 -20.00 28.34 -26.47
N VAL A 515 -18.85 28.04 -25.87
CA VAL A 515 -18.03 29.02 -25.16
C VAL A 515 -17.00 29.59 -26.13
N THR A 516 -16.85 30.92 -26.19
CA THR A 516 -15.86 31.58 -27.05
C THR A 516 -14.43 31.23 -26.62
N ASN A 517 -13.61 30.88 -27.62
CA ASN A 517 -12.27 30.32 -27.49
C ASN A 517 -11.33 31.23 -26.66
N GLY A 518 -10.81 30.69 -25.56
CA GLY A 518 -9.55 31.15 -24.96
C GLY A 518 -8.40 30.34 -25.54
N SER A 519 -7.32 31.00 -25.96
CA SER A 519 -6.15 30.34 -26.50
C SER A 519 -5.52 29.39 -25.47
N THR A 520 -5.26 28.15 -25.89
CA THR A 520 -4.45 27.19 -25.14
C THR A 520 -2.98 27.64 -25.17
N ARG A 521 -2.38 27.93 -24.01
CA ARG A 521 -0.92 28.01 -23.92
C ARG A 521 -0.37 26.59 -23.91
N ALA A 522 0.29 26.20 -24.98
CA ALA A 522 1.24 25.09 -24.91
C ALA A 522 2.41 25.54 -24.03
N PHE A 523 2.74 24.78 -22.98
CA PHE A 523 4.00 24.99 -22.26
C PHE A 523 5.15 24.64 -23.21
N ALA A 524 5.77 25.67 -23.79
CA ALA A 524 6.87 25.50 -24.74
C ALA A 524 8.13 25.07 -23.96
N GLY A 525 8.48 23.79 -24.05
CA GLY A 525 9.84 23.33 -23.78
C GLY A 525 10.79 23.92 -24.81
N GLY A 526 11.98 24.36 -24.39
CA GLY A 526 13.02 24.88 -25.30
C GLY A 526 13.53 23.85 -26.32
N ILE A 527 14.75 24.01 -26.80
CA ILE A 527 15.34 23.06 -27.76
C ILE A 527 16.13 21.99 -27.00
N LEU A 528 15.76 20.71 -27.17
CA LEU A 528 16.47 19.58 -26.55
C LEU A 528 17.93 19.52 -27.06
N PRO A 529 18.96 19.64 -26.19
CA PRO A 529 20.36 19.62 -26.61
C PRO A 529 20.74 18.33 -27.34
N ASN A 530 21.59 18.43 -28.36
CA ASN A 530 21.98 17.26 -29.19
C ASN A 530 22.61 16.12 -28.37
N ALA A 531 23.39 16.46 -27.34
CA ALA A 531 23.99 15.47 -26.43
C ALA A 531 22.95 14.65 -25.63
N VAL A 532 21.73 15.19 -25.45
CA VAL A 532 20.66 14.57 -24.65
C VAL A 532 19.65 13.81 -25.52
N ARG A 533 19.60 14.06 -26.84
CA ARG A 533 18.64 13.41 -27.75
C ARG A 533 18.69 11.87 -27.75
N PRO A 534 19.87 11.22 -27.81
CA PRO A 534 19.92 9.75 -27.79
C PRO A 534 19.39 9.16 -26.49
N ILE A 535 19.58 9.88 -25.39
CA ILE A 535 19.17 9.48 -24.03
C ILE A 535 17.65 9.48 -23.93
N VAL A 536 16.99 10.55 -24.38
CA VAL A 536 15.52 10.64 -24.39
C VAL A 536 14.91 9.63 -25.36
N ALA A 537 15.57 9.37 -26.49
CA ALA A 537 15.11 8.38 -27.48
C ALA A 537 15.20 6.92 -26.99
N ALA A 538 16.00 6.64 -25.95
CA ALA A 538 16.14 5.31 -25.36
C ALA A 538 15.08 4.97 -24.29
N LEU A 539 14.28 5.95 -23.85
CA LEU A 539 13.17 5.72 -22.92
C LEU A 539 12.10 4.81 -23.56
N PRO A 540 11.45 3.93 -22.79
CA PRO A 540 10.53 2.95 -23.37
C PRO A 540 9.26 3.60 -23.93
N ASN A 541 8.50 2.81 -24.69
CA ASN A 541 7.22 3.24 -25.24
C ASN A 541 6.23 3.57 -24.10
N LEU A 542 5.78 4.82 -24.05
CA LEU A 542 4.98 5.41 -22.98
C LEU A 542 3.47 5.26 -23.17
N ASN A 543 3.00 4.21 -23.85
CA ASN A 543 1.56 4.03 -24.08
C ASN A 543 0.77 3.94 -22.76
N GLY A 544 0.00 4.99 -22.46
CA GLY A 544 -0.79 5.12 -21.23
C GLY A 544 -0.03 5.65 -20.02
N ALA A 545 1.27 5.93 -20.16
CA ALA A 545 2.12 6.51 -19.13
C ALA A 545 2.32 8.02 -19.38
N THR A 546 2.66 8.74 -18.32
CA THR A 546 3.07 10.15 -18.41
C THR A 546 4.55 10.29 -18.10
N MET A 547 5.25 11.03 -18.96
CA MET A 547 6.63 11.45 -18.74
C MET A 547 6.69 12.93 -18.37
N SER A 548 7.40 13.21 -17.28
CA SER A 548 7.92 14.51 -16.88
C SER A 548 9.41 14.54 -17.17
N LEU A 549 9.90 15.52 -17.91
CA LEU A 549 11.31 15.65 -18.32
C LEU A 549 11.79 17.08 -18.11
N ALA A 550 13.00 17.23 -17.59
CA ALA A 550 13.72 18.49 -17.52
C ALA A 550 15.21 18.30 -17.88
N VAL A 551 15.77 19.29 -18.57
CA VAL A 551 17.19 19.39 -18.89
C VAL A 551 17.71 20.73 -18.42
N VAL A 552 18.72 20.71 -17.57
CA VAL A 552 19.31 21.89 -16.95
C VAL A 552 20.79 21.99 -17.26
N ASN A 553 21.32 23.21 -17.36
CA ASN A 553 22.75 23.46 -17.36
C ASN A 553 23.27 23.46 -15.92
N VAL A 554 24.12 22.50 -15.55
CA VAL A 554 24.58 22.32 -14.17
C VAL A 554 25.41 23.51 -13.68
N ARG A 555 26.16 24.15 -14.58
CA ARG A 555 27.01 25.30 -14.22
C ARG A 555 26.21 26.56 -13.99
N THR A 556 25.17 26.82 -14.79
CA THR A 556 24.42 28.08 -14.75
C THR A 556 23.07 27.97 -14.04
N GLY A 557 22.58 26.76 -13.76
CA GLY A 557 21.24 26.51 -13.22
C GLY A 557 20.11 26.73 -14.24
N GLN A 558 20.42 27.06 -15.50
CA GLN A 558 19.41 27.39 -16.51
C GLN A 558 18.65 26.15 -16.99
N LEU A 559 17.31 26.18 -16.94
CA LEU A 559 16.45 25.20 -17.60
C LEU A 559 16.51 25.38 -19.13
N LEU A 560 17.01 24.36 -19.83
CA LEU A 560 17.23 24.37 -21.28
C LEU A 560 16.05 23.74 -22.04
N TYR A 561 15.46 22.70 -21.48
CA TYR A 561 14.33 21.95 -22.06
C TYR A 561 13.45 21.41 -20.95
N GLN A 562 12.13 21.35 -21.19
CA GLN A 562 11.23 20.55 -20.37
C GLN A 562 10.03 20.02 -21.16
N GLN A 563 9.48 18.90 -20.72
CA GLN A 563 8.20 18.34 -21.16
C GLN A 563 7.46 17.89 -19.91
N ASN A 564 6.37 18.56 -19.53
CA ASN A 564 5.70 18.36 -18.25
C ASN A 564 6.65 18.44 -17.03
N GLY A 565 7.77 19.16 -17.16
CA GLY A 565 8.85 19.17 -16.16
C GLY A 565 8.38 19.64 -14.79
N GLN A 566 7.36 20.50 -14.77
CA GLN A 566 6.71 21.08 -13.60
C GLN A 566 5.62 20.19 -12.96
N VAL A 567 5.22 19.10 -13.62
CA VAL A 567 4.13 18.24 -13.17
C VAL A 567 4.63 17.28 -12.10
N LEU A 568 3.90 17.18 -10.99
CA LEU A 568 4.21 16.23 -9.95
C LEU A 568 4.02 14.81 -10.48
N THR A 569 5.07 14.02 -10.33
CA THR A 569 5.11 12.63 -10.75
C THR A 569 5.59 11.80 -9.59
N ARG A 570 5.10 10.56 -9.47
CA ARG A 570 5.63 9.68 -8.46
C ARG A 570 7.09 9.36 -8.76
N ALA A 571 7.95 9.55 -7.78
CA ALA A 571 9.38 9.66 -8.02
C ALA A 571 10.19 8.46 -7.52
N GLY A 572 9.52 7.38 -7.10
CA GLY A 572 10.10 6.12 -6.62
C GLY A 572 11.45 6.24 -5.90
N LEU A 573 12.57 6.01 -6.58
CA LEU A 573 13.92 6.06 -5.98
C LEU A 573 14.63 7.43 -6.09
N ALA A 574 14.16 8.34 -6.93
CA ALA A 574 14.76 9.64 -7.20
C ALA A 574 14.91 10.55 -5.96
N PRO A 575 14.03 10.47 -4.92
CA PRO A 575 14.27 11.15 -3.65
C PRO A 575 15.63 10.85 -3.01
N ARG A 576 16.28 9.72 -3.32
CA ARG A 576 17.62 9.39 -2.81
C ARG A 576 18.70 10.36 -3.28
N VAL A 577 18.55 10.95 -4.47
CA VAL A 577 19.52 11.92 -5.00
C VAL A 577 19.41 13.24 -4.25
N VAL A 578 18.19 13.67 -3.93
CA VAL A 578 17.91 14.83 -3.09
C VAL A 578 18.51 14.62 -1.70
N LEU A 579 18.25 13.45 -1.13
CA LEU A 579 18.78 13.09 0.18
C LEU A 579 20.31 13.07 0.17
N ALA A 580 20.93 12.52 -0.88
CA ALA A 580 22.38 12.51 -1.06
C ALA A 580 22.95 13.94 -1.13
N ALA A 581 22.31 14.80 -1.92
CA ALA A 581 22.66 16.21 -2.07
C ALA A 581 22.62 16.95 -0.72
N GLY A 582 21.47 16.90 -0.04
CA GLY A 582 21.29 17.54 1.26
C GLY A 582 22.24 16.97 2.31
N SER A 583 22.53 15.68 2.27
CA SER A 583 23.47 15.03 3.18
C SER A 583 24.89 15.58 3.02
N LEU A 584 25.39 15.68 1.79
CA LEU A 584 26.72 16.22 1.51
C LEU A 584 26.81 17.72 1.81
N ALA A 585 25.72 18.45 1.63
CA ALA A 585 25.65 19.89 1.87
C ALA A 585 25.59 20.25 3.36
N HIS A 586 24.97 19.41 4.19
CA HIS A 586 24.58 19.78 5.56
C HIS A 586 25.09 18.86 6.67
N LEU A 587 25.54 17.64 6.37
CA LEU A 587 26.14 16.75 7.37
C LEU A 587 27.65 16.98 7.51
N GLY A 588 28.18 16.62 8.67
CA GLY A 588 29.63 16.46 8.85
C GLY A 588 30.18 15.29 8.02
N SER A 589 31.50 15.04 8.08
CA SER A 589 32.14 14.02 7.24
C SER A 589 31.82 12.57 7.64
N THR A 590 31.31 12.33 8.85
CA THR A 590 31.09 10.97 9.39
C THR A 590 29.84 10.85 10.27
N ILE A 591 29.27 9.64 10.33
CA ILE A 591 28.27 9.20 11.33
C ILE A 591 28.99 8.36 12.39
N PRO A 592 28.76 8.58 13.70
CA PRO A 592 29.44 7.85 14.77
C PRO A 592 29.38 6.33 14.62
N GLY A 593 30.47 5.67 15.02
CA GLY A 593 30.55 4.22 15.06
C GLY A 593 29.88 3.63 16.31
N VAL A 594 30.23 2.38 16.61
CA VAL A 594 29.76 1.67 17.81
C VAL A 594 30.80 1.74 18.91
N ARG A 595 30.36 1.83 20.16
CA ARG A 595 31.18 1.61 21.35
C ARG A 595 30.67 0.38 22.10
N LEU A 596 31.60 -0.39 22.64
CA LEU A 596 31.33 -1.59 23.40
C LEU A 596 31.77 -1.37 24.84
N ILE A 597 30.81 -1.36 25.76
CA ILE A 597 31.01 -1.01 27.16
C ILE A 597 30.87 -2.26 28.02
N ALA A 598 31.86 -2.55 28.86
CA ALA A 598 31.75 -3.55 29.92
C ALA A 598 31.12 -2.90 31.15
N HIS A 599 29.83 -3.16 31.36
CA HIS A 599 29.05 -2.70 32.52
C HIS A 599 29.15 -3.73 33.64
N GLY A 600 30.14 -3.55 34.52
CA GLY A 600 30.40 -4.46 35.63
C GLY A 600 31.89 -4.60 35.93
N ALA A 601 32.22 -5.34 36.99
CA ALA A 601 33.61 -5.59 37.36
C ALA A 601 34.19 -6.74 36.53
N ILE A 602 35.38 -6.53 35.94
CA ILE A 602 36.15 -7.60 35.29
C ILE A 602 37.11 -8.19 36.32
N GLN A 603 36.91 -9.46 36.69
CA GLN A 603 37.73 -10.18 37.66
C GLN A 603 38.25 -11.47 37.04
N GLN A 604 39.58 -11.65 37.02
CA GLN A 604 40.23 -12.83 36.43
C GLN A 604 39.76 -13.14 34.98
N GLY A 605 39.47 -12.09 34.20
CA GLY A 605 38.98 -12.19 32.83
C GLY A 605 37.47 -12.50 32.70
N VAL A 606 36.74 -12.59 33.81
CA VAL A 606 35.27 -12.73 33.80
C VAL A 606 34.64 -11.37 34.04
N LEU A 607 33.79 -10.92 33.11
CA LEU A 607 32.94 -9.75 33.30
C LEU A 607 31.70 -10.14 34.12
N ASN A 608 31.67 -9.69 35.37
CA ASN A 608 30.52 -9.82 36.27
C ASN A 608 29.50 -8.72 35.99
N GLY A 609 28.80 -8.86 34.86
CA GLY A 609 27.84 -7.89 34.37
C GLY A 609 27.68 -8.04 32.86
N ASP A 610 27.34 -6.95 32.19
CA ASP A 610 26.81 -6.97 30.84
C ASP A 610 27.79 -6.34 29.85
N LEU A 611 27.71 -6.78 28.60
CA LEU A 611 28.40 -6.13 27.50
C LEU A 611 27.40 -5.26 26.75
N VAL A 612 27.53 -3.94 26.81
CA VAL A 612 26.57 -3.00 26.21
C VAL A 612 27.11 -2.46 24.89
N ILE A 613 26.31 -2.62 23.83
CA ILE A 613 26.54 -2.02 22.52
C ILE A 613 25.85 -0.65 22.48
N GLU A 614 26.65 0.41 22.60
CA GLU A 614 26.20 1.79 22.41
C GLU A 614 26.30 2.17 20.92
N SER A 615 25.20 2.66 20.34
CA SER A 615 25.14 2.95 18.91
C SER A 615 24.21 4.12 18.59
N GLN A 616 24.63 4.97 17.66
CA GLN A 616 23.85 6.08 17.12
C GLN A 616 23.57 5.83 15.63
N ASP A 617 22.72 4.83 15.37
CA ASP A 617 22.32 4.39 14.02
C ASP A 617 23.46 3.79 13.18
N ALA A 618 24.37 3.02 13.80
CA ALA A 618 25.46 2.39 13.08
C ALA A 618 25.02 1.11 12.34
N ASN A 619 25.55 0.90 11.13
CA ASN A 619 25.40 -0.34 10.38
C ASN A 619 26.71 -1.13 10.36
N LEU A 620 26.78 -2.19 11.15
CA LEU A 620 27.97 -3.03 11.29
C LEU A 620 28.06 -4.05 10.14
N THR A 621 29.29 -4.24 9.66
CA THR A 621 29.65 -5.36 8.77
C THR A 621 30.14 -6.57 9.57
N ALA A 622 30.15 -7.76 8.94
CA ALA A 622 30.75 -8.96 9.54
C ALA A 622 32.22 -8.73 9.96
N LEU A 623 32.98 -7.95 9.18
CA LEU A 623 34.36 -7.60 9.52
C LEU A 623 34.44 -6.71 10.77
N GLN A 624 33.53 -5.76 10.94
CA GLN A 624 33.47 -4.93 12.14
C GLN A 624 33.06 -5.73 13.38
N ILE A 625 32.11 -6.67 13.26
CA ILE A 625 31.76 -7.60 14.34
C ILE A 625 32.99 -8.41 14.77
N LYS A 626 33.73 -8.96 13.81
CA LYS A 626 34.98 -9.69 14.09
C LYS A 626 36.04 -8.81 14.77
N ARG A 627 36.18 -7.55 14.36
CA ARG A 627 37.10 -6.60 15.02
C ARG A 627 36.67 -6.29 16.45
N LEU A 628 35.39 -6.07 16.70
CA LEU A 628 34.85 -5.85 18.05
C LEU A 628 35.12 -7.06 18.95
N ALA A 629 34.86 -8.27 18.46
CA ALA A 629 35.15 -9.50 19.22
C ALA A 629 36.65 -9.65 19.55
N ASN A 630 37.53 -9.34 18.60
CA ASN A 630 38.97 -9.32 18.84
C ASN A 630 39.37 -8.31 19.92
N GLN A 631 38.76 -7.11 19.94
CA GLN A 631 39.04 -6.09 20.97
C GLN A 631 38.59 -6.54 22.36
N VAL A 632 37.45 -7.25 22.49
CA VAL A 632 37.03 -7.86 23.76
C VAL A 632 38.06 -8.87 24.26
N LYS A 633 38.63 -9.67 23.35
CA LYS A 633 39.71 -10.60 23.66
C LYS A 633 41.00 -9.88 24.08
N GLU A 634 41.35 -8.78 23.41
CA GLU A 634 42.48 -7.91 23.78
C GLU A 634 42.30 -7.26 25.15
N ALA A 635 41.05 -6.96 25.53
CA ALA A 635 40.67 -6.52 26.87
C ALA A 635 40.75 -7.64 27.95
N ARG A 636 41.23 -8.83 27.56
CA ARG A 636 41.42 -10.02 28.42
C ARG A 636 40.13 -10.56 29.04
N ILE A 637 39.00 -10.36 28.36
CA ILE A 637 37.73 -10.96 28.75
C ILE A 637 37.64 -12.35 28.11
N ILE A 638 37.44 -13.38 28.95
CA ILE A 638 37.26 -14.79 28.56
C ILE A 638 35.85 -15.29 28.84
N ALA A 639 35.09 -14.60 29.70
CA ALA A 639 33.68 -14.89 29.97
C ALA A 639 32.89 -13.64 30.34
N VAL A 640 31.60 -13.63 30.04
CA VAL A 640 30.62 -12.60 30.42
C VAL A 640 29.43 -13.29 31.10
N ASN A 641 29.18 -12.93 32.36
CA ASN A 641 28.09 -13.53 33.15
C ASN A 641 26.71 -12.99 32.77
N GLY A 642 26.63 -11.72 32.37
CA GLY A 642 25.41 -11.08 31.91
C GLY A 642 25.17 -11.21 30.40
N PRO A 643 24.07 -10.63 29.90
CA PRO A 643 23.77 -10.56 28.48
C PRO A 643 24.66 -9.58 27.70
N ILE A 644 24.54 -9.65 26.38
CA ILE A 644 24.91 -8.53 25.51
C ILE A 644 23.69 -7.61 25.42
N GLU A 645 23.79 -6.41 25.98
CA GLU A 645 22.77 -5.40 25.82
C GLU A 645 23.00 -4.60 24.54
N TYR A 646 21.92 -4.21 23.87
CA TYR A 646 21.99 -3.31 22.74
C TYR A 646 21.01 -2.16 22.94
N GLU A 647 21.45 -0.95 22.62
CA GLU A 647 20.60 0.22 22.71
C GLU A 647 19.44 0.08 21.70
N SER A 648 18.22 0.14 22.22
CA SER A 648 16.99 0.23 21.44
C SER A 648 16.22 1.43 21.97
N ALA A 649 15.80 2.33 21.09
CA ALA A 649 15.09 3.54 21.48
C ALA A 649 13.81 3.31 22.34
N ARG A 650 13.32 2.06 22.49
CA ARG A 650 12.23 1.69 23.42
C ARG A 650 12.33 0.24 23.96
N PRO A 651 11.84 -0.06 25.18
CA PRO A 651 11.98 -1.37 25.83
C PRO A 651 11.01 -2.47 25.36
N SER A 652 10.02 -2.20 24.50
CA SER A 652 9.12 -3.25 24.01
C SER A 652 9.62 -3.87 22.70
N SER A 653 10.67 -4.70 22.80
CA SER A 653 11.23 -5.51 21.72
C SER A 653 10.24 -6.51 21.08
N ALA A 654 9.02 -6.65 21.61
CA ALA A 654 7.98 -7.56 21.13
C ALA A 654 6.99 -6.95 20.12
N SER A 655 7.11 -5.66 19.75
CA SER A 655 6.18 -5.02 18.81
C SER A 655 6.88 -4.29 17.68
N ILE A 656 6.32 -4.39 16.47
CA ILE A 656 6.72 -3.50 15.38
C ILE A 656 6.24 -2.12 15.75
N ASP A 657 7.19 -1.22 15.96
CA ASP A 657 6.87 0.17 15.79
C ASP A 657 6.88 0.47 14.29
N ALA A 658 5.70 0.59 13.66
CA ALA A 658 5.58 0.96 12.24
C ALA A 658 6.38 2.23 11.91
N ARG A 659 6.67 3.08 12.91
CA ARG A 659 7.57 4.24 12.78
C ARG A 659 9.00 3.87 12.40
N ARG A 660 9.44 2.61 12.58
CA ARG A 660 10.73 2.12 12.09
C ARG A 660 10.75 1.98 10.57
N PHE A 661 9.59 1.96 9.91
CA PHE A 661 9.47 2.02 8.47
C PHE A 661 9.03 3.42 8.01
N PRO A 662 9.31 3.78 6.75
CA PRO A 662 8.67 4.93 6.13
C PRO A 662 7.14 4.75 6.11
N PRO A 663 6.34 5.78 6.44
CA PRO A 663 4.88 5.69 6.46
C PRO A 663 4.28 5.27 5.10
N SER A 664 4.92 5.68 4.01
CA SER A 664 4.53 5.40 2.62
C SER A 664 4.85 3.97 2.16
N LEU A 665 5.70 3.23 2.89
CA LEU A 665 6.13 1.89 2.52
C LEU A 665 4.92 0.94 2.47
N PRO A 666 4.70 0.19 1.37
CA PRO A 666 3.66 -0.82 1.31
C PRO A 666 3.88 -1.89 2.38
N TRP A 667 2.83 -2.26 3.11
CA TRP A 667 2.94 -3.27 4.17
C TRP A 667 3.42 -4.62 3.63
N ASN A 668 3.07 -4.99 2.40
CA ASN A 668 3.49 -6.26 1.78
C ASN A 668 4.94 -6.20 1.24
N ALA A 669 5.64 -5.08 1.38
CA ALA A 669 7.06 -4.95 1.07
C ALA A 669 7.97 -5.24 2.27
N ILE A 670 7.44 -5.15 3.50
CA ILE A 670 8.25 -5.15 4.73
C ILE A 670 9.03 -6.44 4.99
N GLY A 671 8.69 -7.54 4.33
CA GLY A 671 9.44 -8.82 4.40
C GLY A 671 10.65 -8.88 3.48
N HIS A 672 10.75 -7.97 2.51
CA HIS A 672 11.86 -7.95 1.57
C HIS A 672 13.08 -7.24 2.19
N GLY A 673 14.28 -7.75 1.94
CA GLY A 673 15.51 -7.21 2.53
C GLY A 673 15.73 -5.72 2.24
N TRP A 674 15.38 -5.27 1.05
CA TRP A 674 15.52 -3.86 0.68
C TRP A 674 14.67 -2.90 1.55
N ALA A 675 13.61 -3.42 2.16
CA ALA A 675 12.66 -2.70 2.99
C ALA A 675 12.97 -2.87 4.49
N ALA A 676 14.18 -3.28 4.86
CA ALA A 676 14.54 -3.54 6.26
C ALA A 676 14.27 -2.33 7.18
N PRO A 677 13.78 -2.56 8.41
CA PRO A 677 13.37 -1.49 9.33
C PRO A 677 14.56 -0.69 9.85
N ARG A 678 14.33 0.59 10.19
CA ARG A 678 15.28 1.43 10.92
C ARG A 678 15.59 0.89 12.31
N SER A 679 16.83 1.05 12.73
CA SER A 679 17.31 0.67 14.06
C SER A 679 18.53 1.50 14.47
N SER A 680 18.62 1.78 15.77
CA SER A 680 19.79 2.40 16.41
C SER A 680 21.05 1.57 16.26
N LEU A 681 20.90 0.26 16.10
CA LEU A 681 21.97 -0.68 15.80
C LEU A 681 21.51 -1.60 14.67
N SER A 682 22.28 -1.61 13.58
CA SER A 682 22.01 -2.41 12.38
C SER A 682 23.21 -3.33 12.08
N PHE A 683 22.96 -4.46 11.43
CA PHE A 683 23.99 -5.40 11.01
C PHE A 683 23.70 -5.92 9.61
N ASN A 684 24.68 -5.79 8.72
CA ASN A 684 24.60 -6.28 7.34
C ASN A 684 23.34 -5.79 6.61
N LEU A 685 23.05 -4.49 6.72
CA LEU A 685 21.85 -3.83 6.17
C LEU A 685 20.52 -4.37 6.73
N ASP A 686 20.55 -5.12 7.82
CA ASP A 686 19.42 -5.81 8.43
C ASP A 686 18.74 -6.80 7.49
N GLN A 687 19.57 -7.49 6.70
CA GLN A 687 19.15 -8.48 5.72
C GLN A 687 19.76 -9.85 5.99
N ALA A 688 18.96 -10.89 5.77
CA ALA A 688 19.42 -12.28 5.64
C ALA A 688 19.09 -12.82 4.25
N GLN A 689 19.67 -13.96 3.88
CA GLN A 689 19.43 -14.59 2.57
C GLN A 689 18.46 -15.76 2.70
N LEU A 690 17.43 -15.77 1.86
CA LEU A 690 16.52 -16.89 1.70
C LEU A 690 16.88 -17.67 0.44
N THR A 691 17.22 -18.94 0.59
CA THR A 691 17.42 -19.85 -0.56
C THR A 691 16.11 -20.58 -0.85
N VAL A 692 15.65 -20.51 -2.10
CA VAL A 692 14.45 -21.22 -2.58
C VAL A 692 14.83 -22.18 -3.68
N THR A 693 14.49 -23.46 -3.50
CA THR A 693 14.76 -24.54 -4.44
C THR A 693 13.46 -25.24 -4.83
N ALA A 694 13.14 -25.27 -6.12
CA ALA A 694 11.95 -25.91 -6.66
C ALA A 694 11.96 -27.43 -6.39
N GLY A 695 10.78 -27.96 -6.09
CA GLY A 695 10.50 -29.40 -6.07
C GLY A 695 10.04 -29.90 -7.44
N ARG A 696 9.15 -30.91 -7.46
CA ARG A 696 8.43 -31.32 -8.68
C ARG A 696 7.20 -30.43 -8.86
N VAL A 697 6.70 -30.29 -10.08
CA VAL A 697 5.46 -29.53 -10.35
C VAL A 697 4.32 -30.06 -9.48
N GLY A 698 3.68 -29.17 -8.73
CA GLY A 698 2.64 -29.48 -7.73
C GLY A 698 3.17 -29.62 -6.30
N ASP A 699 4.45 -29.93 -6.12
CA ASP A 699 5.08 -30.09 -4.80
C ASP A 699 5.52 -28.75 -4.20
N PRO A 700 5.58 -28.64 -2.85
CA PRO A 700 6.20 -27.50 -2.19
C PRO A 700 7.66 -27.29 -2.59
N ALA A 701 8.09 -26.03 -2.71
CA ALA A 701 9.50 -25.68 -2.84
C ALA A 701 10.19 -25.67 -1.47
N MET A 702 11.46 -26.09 -1.44
CA MET A 702 12.31 -26.00 -0.26
C MET A 702 12.73 -24.55 -0.05
N VAL A 703 12.59 -24.06 1.19
CA VAL A 703 12.90 -22.69 1.56
C VAL A 703 13.74 -22.70 2.84
N GLN A 704 14.92 -22.06 2.80
CA GLN A 704 15.89 -22.05 3.90
C GLN A 704 16.45 -20.64 4.12
N LEU A 705 16.71 -20.27 5.36
CA LEU A 705 17.39 -19.02 5.73
C LEU A 705 18.89 -19.25 5.92
N ASP A 706 19.71 -18.36 5.40
CA ASP A 706 21.16 -18.38 5.46
C ASP A 706 21.72 -17.02 5.98
N PRO A 707 22.39 -17.01 7.16
CA PRO A 707 22.47 -18.12 8.12
C PRO A 707 21.12 -18.37 8.80
N SER A 708 20.92 -19.57 9.35
CA SER A 708 19.71 -19.88 10.11
C SER A 708 19.72 -19.16 11.46
N TYR A 709 18.65 -18.44 11.79
CA TYR A 709 18.48 -17.82 13.10
C TYR A 709 17.37 -18.54 13.88
N PRO A 710 17.65 -19.12 15.07
CA PRO A 710 16.66 -19.88 15.84
C PRO A 710 15.37 -19.13 16.16
N MET A 711 15.41 -17.80 16.22
CA MET A 711 14.26 -16.94 16.51
C MET A 711 13.40 -16.60 15.30
N ILE A 712 13.83 -16.96 14.07
CA ILE A 712 13.04 -16.77 12.86
C ILE A 712 12.37 -18.08 12.48
N HIS A 713 11.05 -18.15 12.72
CA HIS A 713 10.26 -19.33 12.36
C HIS A 713 9.70 -19.19 10.94
N LEU A 714 10.31 -19.87 9.97
CA LEU A 714 9.83 -19.86 8.58
C LEU A 714 8.64 -20.83 8.40
N SER A 715 7.59 -20.36 7.74
CA SER A 715 6.48 -21.19 7.24
C SER A 715 6.38 -21.03 5.73
N SER A 716 6.81 -22.03 4.97
CA SER A 716 6.73 -22.01 3.50
C SER A 716 5.44 -22.61 2.98
N ARG A 717 4.83 -21.91 2.03
CA ARG A 717 3.70 -22.32 1.19
C ARG A 717 4.01 -22.05 -0.29
N VAL A 718 5.30 -22.05 -0.63
CA VAL A 718 5.74 -21.87 -2.01
C VAL A 718 5.52 -23.17 -2.76
N THR A 719 4.79 -23.13 -3.87
CA THR A 719 4.51 -24.32 -4.69
C THR A 719 5.28 -24.28 -6.00
N THR A 720 5.77 -25.42 -6.45
CA THR A 720 6.45 -25.54 -7.73
C THR A 720 5.43 -25.63 -8.86
N VAL A 721 5.59 -24.80 -9.88
CA VAL A 721 4.70 -24.73 -11.06
C VAL A 721 5.47 -25.10 -12.33
N GLY A 722 4.78 -25.21 -13.47
CA GLY A 722 5.41 -25.54 -14.75
C GLY A 722 6.53 -24.56 -15.13
N SER A 723 7.50 -25.02 -15.93
CA SER A 723 8.74 -24.29 -16.26
C SER A 723 8.53 -22.93 -16.96
N ASN A 724 7.38 -22.71 -17.60
CA ASN A 724 7.08 -21.46 -18.32
C ASN A 724 6.61 -20.33 -17.39
N ASN A 725 6.44 -20.59 -16.09
CA ASN A 725 6.01 -19.58 -15.13
C ASN A 725 7.19 -18.74 -14.63
N VAL A 726 6.91 -17.51 -14.21
CA VAL A 726 7.89 -16.64 -13.55
C VAL A 726 7.80 -16.87 -12.04
N PRO A 727 8.93 -16.91 -11.30
CA PRO A 727 8.89 -17.01 -9.84
C PRO A 727 8.17 -15.81 -9.23
N ALA A 728 7.24 -16.09 -8.32
CA ALA A 728 6.47 -15.10 -7.58
C ALA A 728 6.52 -15.47 -6.08
N ILE A 729 7.49 -14.94 -5.36
CA ILE A 729 7.68 -15.21 -3.92
C ILE A 729 7.22 -13.98 -3.12
N ARG A 730 6.35 -14.20 -2.14
CA ARG A 730 5.84 -13.18 -1.22
C ARG A 730 6.23 -13.53 0.21
N MET A 731 6.58 -12.52 0.99
CA MET A 731 7.09 -12.67 2.35
C MET A 731 6.24 -11.84 3.31
N TYR A 732 5.60 -12.51 4.24
CA TYR A 732 4.71 -11.93 5.23
C TYR A 732 5.28 -12.17 6.63
N PRO A 733 6.15 -11.27 7.12
CA PRO A 733 6.66 -11.35 8.49
C PRO A 733 5.54 -11.07 9.51
N ASN A 734 5.51 -11.90 10.55
CA ASN A 734 4.83 -11.67 11.82
C ASN A 734 5.90 -11.35 12.86
N PHE A 735 5.97 -10.08 13.20
CA PHE A 735 7.04 -9.54 14.02
C PHE A 735 6.76 -9.63 15.52
N THR A 736 5.53 -9.96 15.92
CA THR A 736 5.21 -10.26 17.31
C THR A 736 5.70 -11.65 17.67
N THR A 737 5.63 -12.59 16.72
CA THR A 737 6.02 -13.99 16.93
C THR A 737 7.38 -14.36 16.35
N GLY A 738 8.06 -13.44 15.67
CA GLY A 738 9.29 -13.73 14.91
C GLY A 738 9.08 -14.72 13.75
N SER A 739 7.83 -14.99 13.35
CA SER A 739 7.53 -15.94 12.27
C SER A 739 7.49 -15.25 10.91
N MET A 740 7.86 -15.92 9.83
CA MET A 740 7.73 -15.38 8.46
C MET A 740 7.03 -16.40 7.57
N VAL A 741 5.88 -16.02 7.02
CA VAL A 741 5.16 -16.84 6.05
C VAL A 741 5.67 -16.49 4.65
N ILE A 742 6.18 -17.50 3.95
CA ILE A 742 6.69 -17.36 2.59
C ILE A 742 5.73 -18.11 1.68
N SER A 743 5.24 -17.47 0.62
CA SER A 743 4.19 -18.04 -0.24
C SER A 743 4.36 -17.65 -1.69
N GLY A 744 3.63 -18.34 -2.57
CA GLY A 744 3.60 -18.07 -4.00
C GLY A 744 4.12 -19.24 -4.81
N THR A 745 4.72 -18.98 -5.96
CA THR A 745 5.07 -20.02 -6.94
C THR A 745 6.49 -19.88 -7.46
N VAL A 746 7.14 -21.00 -7.81
CA VAL A 746 8.43 -21.01 -8.51
C VAL A 746 8.40 -22.02 -9.65
N PRO A 747 9.01 -21.74 -10.82
CA PRO A 747 9.04 -22.71 -11.93
C PRO A 747 9.87 -23.94 -11.58
N ALA A 748 9.53 -25.09 -12.19
CA ALA A 748 10.34 -26.29 -12.08
C ALA A 748 11.81 -26.02 -12.48
N GLY A 749 12.76 -26.54 -11.68
CA GLY A 749 14.19 -26.28 -11.84
C GLY A 749 14.68 -24.94 -11.28
N TYR A 750 13.80 -24.13 -10.67
CA TYR A 750 14.19 -22.87 -10.05
C TYR A 750 15.11 -23.09 -8.83
N TRP A 751 16.23 -22.38 -8.82
CA TRP A 751 17.05 -22.14 -7.64
C TRP A 751 17.34 -20.64 -7.58
N GLY A 752 17.11 -20.01 -6.42
CA GLY A 752 17.32 -18.58 -6.25
C GLY A 752 17.58 -18.17 -4.81
N ARG A 753 18.24 -17.01 -4.66
CA ARG A 753 18.42 -16.32 -3.39
C ARG A 753 17.60 -15.04 -3.36
N VAL A 754 16.93 -14.80 -2.25
CA VAL A 754 16.10 -13.62 -2.03
C VAL A 754 16.50 -12.99 -0.69
N ALA A 755 16.89 -11.71 -0.71
CA ALA A 755 17.16 -11.00 0.53
C ALA A 755 15.85 -10.76 1.31
N VAL A 756 15.87 -11.05 2.61
CA VAL A 756 14.72 -10.87 3.52
C VAL A 756 15.08 -9.90 4.62
N SER A 757 14.09 -9.12 5.05
CA SER A 757 14.29 -8.19 6.15
C SER A 757 14.36 -8.92 7.49
N LEU A 758 15.14 -8.36 8.40
CA LEU A 758 15.28 -8.84 9.76
C LEU A 758 14.40 -8.02 10.70
N PRO A 759 13.36 -8.61 11.34
CA PRO A 759 12.34 -7.86 12.09
C PRO A 759 12.81 -7.19 13.39
N HIS A 760 13.98 -7.59 13.90
CA HIS A 760 14.60 -7.13 15.15
C HIS A 760 16.10 -6.80 14.95
N PRO A 761 16.47 -5.82 14.13
CA PRO A 761 17.86 -5.52 13.74
C PRO A 761 18.90 -5.54 14.87
N GLY A 762 18.67 -4.79 15.96
CA GLY A 762 19.61 -4.69 17.08
C GLY A 762 19.86 -6.03 17.77
N LEU A 763 18.81 -6.87 17.88
CA LEU A 763 18.93 -8.22 18.41
C LEU A 763 19.80 -9.10 17.50
N TYR A 764 19.66 -8.97 16.17
CA TYR A 764 20.51 -9.70 15.23
C TYR A 764 21.96 -9.25 15.26
N ALA A 765 22.22 -7.96 15.39
CA ALA A 765 23.57 -7.43 15.57
C ALA A 765 24.22 -7.98 16.86
N ALA A 766 23.47 -7.99 17.97
CA ALA A 766 23.93 -8.53 19.25
C ALA A 766 24.17 -10.05 19.18
N LEU A 767 23.30 -10.81 18.51
CA LEU A 767 23.51 -12.24 18.27
C LEU A 767 24.71 -12.51 17.37
N ALA A 768 24.92 -11.70 16.33
CA ALA A 768 26.10 -11.82 15.48
C ALA A 768 27.39 -11.61 16.28
N LEU A 769 27.41 -10.63 17.19
CA LEU A 769 28.52 -10.43 18.13
C LEU A 769 28.67 -11.60 19.10
N GLN A 770 27.59 -12.08 19.71
CA GLN A 770 27.61 -13.22 20.63
C GLN A 770 28.17 -14.48 19.94
N ASN A 771 27.72 -14.78 18.73
CA ASN A 771 28.19 -15.91 17.95
C ASN A 771 29.68 -15.78 17.62
N GLN A 772 30.12 -14.59 17.24
CA GLN A 772 31.54 -14.34 16.96
C GLN A 772 32.40 -14.49 18.23
N LEU A 773 32.00 -13.89 19.36
CA LEU A 773 32.68 -14.03 20.65
C LEU A 773 32.78 -15.51 21.09
N THR A 774 31.67 -16.24 20.96
CA THR A 774 31.64 -17.68 21.28
C THR A 774 32.58 -18.47 20.38
N SER A 775 32.61 -18.15 19.07
CA SER A 775 33.54 -18.79 18.12
C SER A 775 35.01 -18.48 18.42
N ASP A 776 35.29 -17.33 19.03
CA ASP A 776 36.63 -16.90 19.45
C ASP A 776 37.04 -17.45 20.84
N GLY A 777 36.17 -18.26 21.46
CA GLY A 777 36.39 -18.95 22.73
C GLY A 777 35.92 -18.20 23.99
N ILE A 778 35.16 -17.10 23.84
CA ILE A 778 34.65 -16.30 24.95
C ILE A 778 33.26 -16.83 25.36
N GLN A 779 33.08 -17.18 26.63
CA GLN A 779 31.81 -17.70 27.14
C GLN A 779 30.82 -16.56 27.42
N ILE A 780 29.58 -16.65 26.89
CA ILE A 780 28.52 -15.68 27.15
C ILE A 780 27.34 -16.41 27.80
N HIS A 781 27.00 -16.07 29.04
CA HIS A 781 25.96 -16.79 29.80
C HIS A 781 24.55 -16.16 29.70
N GLY A 782 24.44 -14.89 29.30
CA GLY A 782 23.17 -14.21 29.09
C GLY A 782 22.64 -14.26 27.66
N THR A 783 21.33 -14.13 27.49
CA THR A 783 20.69 -13.95 26.16
C THR A 783 20.63 -12.47 25.80
N PRO A 784 20.98 -12.05 24.56
CA PRO A 784 20.99 -10.63 24.22
C PRO A 784 19.65 -9.92 24.46
N GLN A 785 19.70 -8.70 24.99
CA GLN A 785 18.51 -7.93 25.39
C GLN A 785 18.58 -6.44 25.01
N ALA A 786 17.42 -5.83 24.77
CA ALA A 786 17.31 -4.41 24.47
C ALA A 786 17.43 -3.57 25.76
N THR A 787 18.14 -2.44 25.71
CA THR A 787 18.26 -1.47 26.81
C THR A 787 17.95 -0.03 26.34
N THR A 788 17.51 0.83 27.26
CA THR A 788 17.24 2.27 27.03
C THR A 788 18.13 3.20 27.83
N GLY A 789 19.04 2.66 28.65
CA GLY A 789 19.93 3.44 29.49
C GLY A 789 21.27 3.73 28.79
N ALA A 790 21.84 4.90 29.05
CA ALA A 790 23.26 5.13 28.75
C ALA A 790 24.10 4.17 29.60
N ALA A 791 25.02 3.44 28.97
CA ALA A 791 25.84 2.49 29.70
C ALA A 791 26.90 3.25 30.51
N SER A 792 27.10 2.83 31.75
CA SER A 792 28.30 3.21 32.52
C SER A 792 29.26 2.03 32.52
N GLY A 793 30.57 2.24 32.44
CA GLY A 793 31.52 1.13 32.43
C GLY A 793 32.78 1.39 31.63
N ALA A 794 33.60 0.35 31.49
CA ALA A 794 34.86 0.42 30.76
C ALA A 794 34.64 0.23 29.25
N LEU A 795 35.25 1.08 28.42
CA LEU A 795 35.28 0.86 26.98
C LEU A 795 36.19 -0.33 26.65
N VAL A 796 35.63 -1.38 26.08
CA VAL A 796 36.36 -2.63 25.73
C VAL A 796 36.43 -2.88 24.22
N GLY A 797 35.77 -2.05 23.41
CA GLY A 797 35.85 -2.11 21.97
C GLY A 797 35.18 -0.92 21.29
N SER A 798 35.55 -0.66 20.05
CA SER A 798 34.90 0.34 19.21
C SER A 798 35.03 0.03 17.73
N SER A 799 34.01 0.42 16.97
CA SER A 799 34.04 0.47 15.52
C SER A 799 34.28 1.92 15.08
N PRO A 800 35.06 2.16 14.01
CA PRO A 800 35.19 3.50 13.44
C PRO A 800 33.84 4.06 12.96
N ALA A 801 33.79 5.38 12.87
CA ALA A 801 32.70 6.14 12.27
C ALA A 801 32.58 5.83 10.76
N THR A 802 31.36 5.90 10.22
CA THR A 802 31.10 5.68 8.79
C THR A 802 31.16 7.00 8.04
N SER A 803 31.87 7.06 6.91
CA SER A 803 31.91 8.26 6.08
C SER A 803 30.53 8.58 5.48
N VAL A 804 30.11 9.86 5.52
CA VAL A 804 28.89 10.31 4.85
C VAL A 804 28.98 10.09 3.34
N THR A 805 30.14 10.32 2.72
CA THR A 805 30.37 10.02 1.29
C THR A 805 30.17 8.53 0.98
N GLN A 806 30.65 7.64 1.85
CA GLN A 806 30.44 6.20 1.69
C GLN A 806 28.95 5.82 1.83
N LEU A 807 28.23 6.42 2.78
CA LEU A 807 26.79 6.19 2.96
C LEU A 807 25.96 6.74 1.79
N VAL A 808 26.33 7.89 1.24
CA VAL A 808 25.73 8.44 0.02
C VAL A 808 25.92 7.48 -1.15
N HIS A 809 27.14 6.99 -1.36
CA HIS A 809 27.40 5.99 -2.38
C HIS A 809 26.54 4.73 -2.17
N GLN A 810 26.45 4.22 -0.94
CA GLN A 810 25.59 3.07 -0.62
C GLN A 810 24.11 3.36 -0.86
N SER A 811 23.61 4.54 -0.46
CA SER A 811 22.23 4.97 -0.70
C SER A 811 21.88 4.96 -2.19
N LEU A 812 22.80 5.38 -3.06
CA LEU A 812 22.57 5.44 -4.51
C LEU A 812 22.78 4.11 -5.25
N THR A 813 23.60 3.20 -4.70
CA THR A 813 24.03 1.98 -5.43
C THR A 813 23.53 0.67 -4.83
N VAL A 814 23.18 0.65 -3.54
CA VAL A 814 22.75 -0.56 -2.85
C VAL A 814 21.22 -0.63 -2.85
N PRO A 815 20.65 -1.80 -3.17
CA PRO A 815 19.20 -2.06 -3.11
C PRO A 815 18.73 -2.27 -1.67
N SER A 816 18.97 -1.28 -0.81
CA SER A 816 18.48 -1.19 0.55
C SER A 816 18.04 0.24 0.82
N MET A 817 16.96 0.40 1.60
CA MET A 817 16.54 1.71 2.10
C MET A 817 17.38 2.15 3.30
N LEU A 818 18.05 1.22 4.00
CA LEU A 818 18.74 1.53 5.26
C LEU A 818 19.78 2.66 5.14
N PRO A 819 20.69 2.71 4.14
CA PRO A 819 21.62 3.82 4.04
C PRO A 819 20.93 5.17 3.83
N SER A 820 19.82 5.19 3.08
CA SER A 820 19.00 6.39 2.91
C SER A 820 18.35 6.80 4.24
N GLU A 821 17.79 5.85 4.98
CA GLU A 821 17.19 6.14 6.29
C GLU A 821 18.21 6.63 7.34
N MET A 822 19.44 6.11 7.32
CA MET A 822 20.53 6.60 8.18
C MET A 822 20.88 8.05 7.86
N LEU A 823 21.00 8.41 6.58
CA LEU A 823 21.25 9.78 6.14
C LEU A 823 20.11 10.72 6.51
N LEU A 824 18.86 10.28 6.33
CA LEU A 824 17.66 11.04 6.69
C LEU A 824 17.61 11.31 8.20
N THR A 825 17.94 10.31 9.01
CA THR A 825 17.98 10.43 10.47
C THR A 825 19.08 11.39 10.91
N ALA A 826 20.28 11.29 10.31
CA ALA A 826 21.41 12.17 10.59
C ALA A 826 21.11 13.64 10.23
N LEU A 827 20.35 13.90 9.16
CA LEU A 827 19.89 15.24 8.79
C LEU A 827 18.90 15.82 9.81
N GLY A 828 18.16 14.97 10.52
CA GLY A 828 17.20 15.37 11.54
C GLY A 828 16.18 16.40 11.04
N LYS A 829 15.86 17.39 11.87
CA LYS A 829 14.92 18.48 11.50
C LYS A 829 15.41 19.34 10.33
N ASN A 830 16.69 19.30 9.97
CA ASN A 830 17.21 20.05 8.82
C ASN A 830 16.87 19.38 7.49
N ALA A 831 16.44 18.11 7.49
CA ALA A 831 15.98 17.41 6.29
C ALA A 831 14.85 18.16 5.57
N SER A 832 13.92 18.78 6.30
CA SER A 832 12.83 19.56 5.69
C SER A 832 13.33 20.79 4.92
N VAL A 833 14.44 21.40 5.35
CA VAL A 833 15.06 22.56 4.69
C VAL A 833 15.67 22.15 3.36
N ALA A 834 16.33 20.98 3.30
CA ALA A 834 16.95 20.45 2.09
C ALA A 834 15.92 20.04 1.00
N ILE A 835 14.69 19.72 1.39
CA ILE A 835 13.63 19.26 0.47
C ILE A 835 12.71 20.43 0.02
N THR A 836 12.72 21.55 0.74
CA THR A 836 11.91 22.74 0.45
C THR A 836 12.04 23.26 -1.01
N PRO A 837 13.21 23.23 -1.67
CA PRO A 837 13.34 23.65 -3.08
C PRO A 837 12.51 22.80 -4.07
N LEU A 838 12.27 21.52 -3.78
CA LEU A 838 11.48 20.62 -4.64
C LEU A 838 9.98 20.87 -4.58
N THR A 839 9.55 21.63 -3.57
CA THR A 839 8.16 21.95 -3.29
C THR A 839 7.89 23.44 -3.33
N GLN A 840 8.82 24.26 -3.84
CA GLN A 840 8.60 25.71 -3.95
C GLN A 840 7.33 25.99 -4.77
N GLY A 841 6.34 26.63 -4.12
CA GLY A 841 5.02 26.90 -4.70
C GLY A 841 3.91 25.93 -4.25
N LEU A 842 4.26 24.78 -3.67
CA LEU A 842 3.31 23.96 -2.94
C LEU A 842 3.13 24.59 -1.56
N ALA A 843 1.88 24.86 -1.18
CA ALA A 843 1.57 25.31 0.18
C ALA A 843 2.28 24.37 1.16
N THR A 844 3.00 24.96 2.12
CA THR A 844 3.78 24.32 3.19
C THR A 844 2.98 23.33 4.07
N ASP A 845 1.73 23.06 3.70
CA ASP A 845 0.82 22.08 4.26
C ASP A 845 0.52 21.01 3.20
N VAL A 846 1.55 20.26 2.78
CA VAL A 846 1.32 18.81 2.59
C VAL A 846 1.05 18.25 4.00
N LYS A 847 -0.12 18.60 4.56
CA LYS A 847 -0.72 18.06 5.80
C LYS A 847 -1.21 16.64 5.54
N ASP A 848 -0.43 15.89 4.79
CA ASP A 848 -0.68 14.50 4.57
C ASP A 848 -0.23 13.76 5.82
N TRP A 849 -1.18 13.58 6.73
CA TRP A 849 -1.19 12.65 7.84
C TRP A 849 -0.66 11.24 7.51
N THR A 850 -0.56 10.88 6.22
CA THR A 850 -0.01 9.61 5.73
C THR A 850 1.49 9.68 5.40
N GLY A 851 2.09 10.89 5.40
CA GLY A 851 3.50 11.13 5.06
C GLY A 851 3.82 11.05 3.55
N ALA A 852 2.84 10.80 2.68
CA ALA A 852 3.07 10.42 1.29
C ALA A 852 3.33 11.59 0.34
N GLY A 853 2.80 12.79 0.61
CA GLY A 853 2.79 13.85 -0.40
C GLY A 853 4.16 14.46 -0.78
N LEU A 854 5.24 14.18 -0.02
CA LEU A 854 6.60 14.65 -0.31
C LEU A 854 7.59 13.49 -0.53
N GLU A 855 7.38 12.35 0.11
CA GLU A 855 8.19 11.14 -0.11
C GLU A 855 7.91 10.50 -1.48
N ASN A 856 6.69 10.67 -2.02
CA ASN A 856 6.31 10.00 -3.26
C ASN A 856 6.32 10.91 -4.48
N TYR A 857 6.15 12.23 -4.36
CA TYR A 857 5.91 13.10 -5.52
C TYR A 857 7.01 14.14 -5.69
N LEU A 858 7.58 14.25 -6.89
CA LEU A 858 8.56 15.26 -7.28
C LEU A 858 8.26 15.78 -8.69
N THR A 859 8.81 16.96 -9.01
CA THR A 859 8.85 17.48 -10.38
C THR A 859 10.23 17.21 -10.99
N ALA A 860 10.27 16.94 -12.30
CA ALA A 860 11.55 16.73 -12.98
C ALA A 860 12.38 18.02 -13.03
N ASP A 861 11.75 19.18 -13.16
CA ASP A 861 12.44 20.48 -13.16
C ASP A 861 13.06 20.82 -11.81
N GLY A 862 12.38 20.49 -10.71
CA GLY A 862 12.85 20.64 -9.33
C GLY A 862 14.02 19.71 -9.04
N LEU A 863 13.93 18.45 -9.48
CA LEU A 863 15.07 17.53 -9.44
C LEU A 863 16.26 18.07 -10.23
N GLY A 864 16.01 18.58 -11.45
CA GLY A 864 17.02 19.29 -12.24
C GLY A 864 17.65 20.44 -11.45
N HIS A 865 16.85 21.26 -10.77
CA HIS A 865 17.35 22.36 -9.96
C HIS A 865 18.25 21.87 -8.79
N VAL A 866 17.85 20.84 -8.05
CA VAL A 866 18.68 20.25 -6.97
C VAL A 866 20.01 19.73 -7.53
N LEU A 867 19.99 19.06 -8.69
CA LEU A 867 21.20 18.61 -9.37
C LEU A 867 22.17 19.77 -9.69
N THR A 868 21.67 21.00 -9.82
CA THR A 868 22.49 22.19 -10.07
C THR A 868 22.97 22.88 -8.79
N VAL A 869 22.09 23.12 -7.82
CA VAL A 869 22.40 23.93 -6.63
C VAL A 869 23.33 23.20 -5.69
N GLU A 870 23.16 21.89 -5.51
CA GLU A 870 23.91 21.17 -4.47
C GLU A 870 25.19 20.49 -4.96
N PHE A 871 25.38 20.34 -6.28
CA PHE A 871 26.54 19.65 -6.86
C PHE A 871 27.45 20.53 -7.73
N HIS A 872 27.34 21.86 -7.61
CA HIS A 872 28.19 22.80 -8.36
C HIS A 872 29.55 23.10 -7.70
N ARG A 873 29.77 22.69 -6.44
CA ARG A 873 30.99 23.05 -5.70
C ARG A 873 32.18 22.21 -6.20
N PRO A 874 33.41 22.74 -6.15
CA PRO A 874 34.60 21.97 -6.54
C PRO A 874 34.75 20.63 -5.82
N ALA A 875 34.35 20.57 -4.54
CA ALA A 875 34.37 19.35 -3.72
C ALA A 875 33.42 18.24 -4.24
N ASP A 876 32.36 18.61 -4.97
CA ASP A 876 31.35 17.68 -5.48
C ASP A 876 31.68 17.18 -6.89
N ARG A 877 32.69 17.77 -7.54
CA ARG A 877 33.13 17.40 -8.90
C ARG A 877 33.52 15.94 -9.05
N PRO A 878 34.19 15.27 -8.09
CA PRO A 878 34.43 13.83 -8.20
C PRO A 878 33.13 13.05 -8.32
N MET A 879 32.07 13.46 -7.61
CA MET A 879 30.77 12.80 -7.67
C MET A 879 30.00 13.13 -8.94
N VAL A 880 29.99 14.39 -9.40
CA VAL A 880 29.43 14.77 -10.71
C VAL A 880 30.15 14.05 -11.84
N THR A 881 31.47 13.93 -11.76
CA THR A 881 32.29 13.18 -12.72
C THR A 881 31.89 11.72 -12.69
N TRP A 882 31.78 11.10 -11.51
CA TRP A 882 31.31 9.72 -11.39
C TRP A 882 29.91 9.53 -11.99
N LEU A 883 28.94 10.38 -11.63
CA LEU A 883 27.57 10.34 -12.18
C LEU A 883 27.53 10.62 -13.69
N SER A 884 28.47 11.38 -14.25
CA SER A 884 28.52 11.61 -15.70
C SER A 884 28.94 10.39 -16.52
N HIS A 885 29.51 9.37 -15.86
CA HIS A 885 29.80 8.08 -16.47
C HIS A 885 28.71 7.04 -16.20
N HIS A 886 27.69 7.37 -15.41
CA HIS A 886 26.65 6.44 -14.98
C HIS A 886 25.26 7.06 -15.17
N VAL A 887 24.52 6.52 -16.14
CA VAL A 887 23.11 6.83 -16.28
C VAL A 887 22.35 6.07 -15.21
N TRP A 888 21.72 6.79 -14.29
CA TRP A 888 20.89 6.18 -13.27
C TRP A 888 19.47 6.01 -13.81
N ILE A 889 19.07 4.76 -14.01
CA ILE A 889 17.70 4.41 -14.39
C ILE A 889 17.11 3.62 -13.23
N GLY A 890 16.26 4.25 -12.43
CA GLY A 890 15.50 3.60 -11.37
C GLY A 890 14.24 2.97 -11.95
N LYS A 891 13.93 1.74 -11.53
CA LYS A 891 12.64 1.11 -11.86
C LYS A 891 11.95 0.63 -10.60
N ALA A 892 10.92 1.35 -10.19
CA ALA A 892 9.91 0.77 -9.32
C ALA A 892 8.91 -0.02 -10.18
N PRO A 893 8.11 -0.94 -9.61
CA PRO A 893 7.18 -1.75 -10.39
C PRO A 893 6.14 -0.95 -11.16
N GLU A 894 5.84 0.28 -10.72
CA GLU A 894 4.84 1.21 -11.27
C GLU A 894 5.46 2.46 -11.94
N GLN A 895 6.78 2.65 -11.84
CA GLN A 895 7.46 3.91 -12.20
C GLN A 895 8.81 3.65 -12.86
N GLU A 896 9.18 4.52 -13.79
CA GLU A 896 10.54 4.59 -14.30
C GLU A 896 11.10 5.99 -14.07
N GLU A 897 12.36 6.04 -13.65
CA GLU A 897 13.05 7.29 -13.37
C GLU A 897 14.38 7.28 -14.06
N MET A 898 14.78 8.45 -14.53
CA MET A 898 16.06 8.66 -15.16
C MET A 898 16.73 9.88 -14.57
N LEU A 899 17.95 9.71 -14.07
CA LEU A 899 18.81 10.81 -13.65
C LEU A 899 20.18 10.61 -14.29
N ALA A 900 20.66 11.61 -15.01
CA ALA A 900 21.95 11.54 -15.69
C ALA A 900 22.64 12.89 -15.74
N TYR A 901 23.98 12.85 -15.71
CA TYR A 901 24.82 13.96 -16.11
C TYR A 901 25.43 13.66 -17.46
N VAL A 902 25.43 14.63 -18.37
CA VAL A 902 25.91 14.45 -19.75
C VAL A 902 26.85 15.58 -20.11
N HIS A 903 28.02 15.22 -20.68
CA HIS A 903 28.97 16.21 -21.19
C HIS A 903 28.48 16.82 -22.49
N GLY A 904 28.46 18.15 -22.54
CA GLY A 904 28.10 18.96 -23.68
C GLY A 904 29.29 19.68 -24.31
N PRO A 905 29.06 20.39 -25.43
CA PRO A 905 30.08 21.20 -26.07
C PRO A 905 30.74 22.20 -25.10
N GLY A 906 32.05 22.40 -25.24
CA GLY A 906 32.80 23.40 -24.45
C GLY A 906 32.93 23.08 -22.96
N ASN A 907 33.02 21.80 -22.57
CA ASN A 907 33.06 21.33 -21.17
C ASN A 907 31.86 21.81 -20.33
N THR A 908 30.70 21.94 -20.98
CA THR A 908 29.42 22.12 -20.28
C THR A 908 28.94 20.78 -19.77
N VAL A 909 28.26 20.78 -18.61
CA VAL A 909 27.63 19.58 -18.06
C VAL A 909 26.14 19.85 -17.96
N TYR A 910 25.34 18.95 -18.53
CA TYR A 910 23.89 18.99 -18.46
C TYR A 910 23.38 17.98 -17.44
N GLY A 911 22.42 18.39 -16.61
CA GLY A 911 21.65 17.49 -15.76
C GLY A 911 20.36 17.14 -16.48
N VAL A 912 20.03 15.85 -16.53
CA VAL A 912 18.83 15.31 -17.15
C VAL A 912 18.03 14.59 -16.06
N ALA A 913 16.77 14.98 -15.90
CA ALA A 913 15.85 14.32 -14.98
C ALA A 913 14.56 13.94 -15.73
N ALA A 914 14.20 12.67 -15.71
CA ALA A 914 12.92 12.17 -16.23
C ALA A 914 12.21 11.33 -15.17
N LEU A 915 10.91 11.55 -15.01
CA LEU A 915 10.02 10.77 -14.15
C LEU A 915 8.88 10.24 -15.02
N ILE A 916 8.62 8.94 -14.95
CA ILE A 916 7.60 8.24 -15.74
C ILE A 916 6.67 7.51 -14.79
N SER A 917 5.38 7.84 -14.88
CA SER A 917 4.29 7.25 -14.08
C SER A 917 3.21 6.63 -14.95
N GLY A 918 2.39 5.74 -14.37
CA GLY A 918 1.28 5.09 -15.09
C GLY A 918 1.70 3.83 -15.86
N LEU A 919 2.86 3.25 -15.54
CA LEU A 919 3.31 1.99 -16.13
C LEU A 919 2.55 0.81 -15.48
N PRO A 920 2.13 -0.20 -16.25
CA PRO A 920 1.47 -1.38 -15.69
C PRO A 920 2.38 -2.12 -14.71
N TRP A 921 1.83 -2.50 -13.55
CA TRP A 921 2.49 -3.40 -12.63
C TRP A 921 2.84 -4.72 -13.30
N ASN A 922 4.14 -5.04 -13.40
CA ASN A 922 4.59 -6.29 -14.00
C ASN A 922 4.71 -7.46 -13.00
N GLY A 923 4.19 -7.31 -11.78
CA GLY A 923 4.22 -8.32 -10.72
C GLY A 923 5.59 -8.50 -10.05
N ARG A 924 6.63 -7.74 -10.43
CA ARG A 924 7.97 -7.82 -9.83
C ARG A 924 8.24 -6.62 -8.93
N LEU A 925 8.33 -6.86 -7.61
CA LEU A 925 8.92 -5.92 -6.66
C LEU A 925 10.46 -5.99 -6.81
N SER A 926 11.05 -5.18 -7.70
CA SER A 926 12.50 -5.09 -7.84
C SER A 926 13.00 -3.73 -7.39
N PRO A 927 13.80 -3.64 -6.33
CA PRO A 927 14.84 -2.64 -6.24
C PRO A 927 16.12 -3.32 -6.69
N GLN A 928 16.39 -3.36 -7.98
CA GLN A 928 17.73 -3.42 -8.57
C GLN A 928 17.58 -2.94 -10.01
N ALA A 929 18.04 -1.72 -10.28
CA ALA A 929 18.52 -1.42 -11.61
C ALA A 929 19.84 -2.19 -11.76
N PHE A 930 19.81 -3.20 -12.62
CA PHE A 930 21.02 -3.59 -13.31
C PHE A 930 21.57 -2.33 -13.97
N PHE A 931 22.81 -1.98 -13.65
CA PHE A 931 23.64 -1.20 -14.56
C PHE A 931 23.42 -1.82 -15.94
N ILE A 932 23.10 -1.03 -16.95
CA ILE A 932 23.40 -1.42 -18.33
C ILE A 932 24.83 -0.96 -18.54
N PRO A 933 25.88 -1.77 -18.29
CA PRO A 933 27.14 -1.53 -18.93
C PRO A 933 27.00 -2.08 -20.35
N ASP A 934 26.99 -1.19 -21.33
CA ASP A 934 27.72 -1.44 -22.58
C ASP A 934 27.88 -0.12 -23.36
N PRO A 935 28.95 0.03 -24.17
CA PRO A 935 30.11 0.87 -23.85
C PRO A 935 30.00 2.35 -24.22
#